data_AF-A0A4R3YJP4-F1
#
_entry.id   AF-A0A4R3YJP4-F1
#
_cell.length_a   1.000
_cell.length_b   1.000
_cell.length_c   1.000
_cell.angle_alpha   90.00
_cell.angle_beta   90.00
_cell.angle_gamma   90.00
#
_symmetry.space_group_name_H-M   'P 1'
#
loop_
_entity.id
_entity.type
_entity.pdbx_description
1 polymer ?
#
loop_
_entity_poly.entity_id
_entity_poly.type
_entity_poly.pdbx_seq_one_letter_code
_entity_poly.pdbx_strand_id
1 'polypeptide(L)'
;MKKTLYLMRHGQTLFNVQHKIQGWCDAPLTELGIKQAQIAGNYFKENQITFDHAYSSTSERACDTLEIVTDYQMPYTRVKGLKEWNFGAFEGKDECLNPKLPYGDFFKQFGGEGELELRDRVSKTLVDIMNKEDHEVVLALSHGAACAQFYRAWEDYAKVKKTERFYNCCILKYEYENGIFTLVEIHNHDFINLWEAYMFHFQVDLIKDQIGKAILLFAIPVFISNIFQQLYNTMDTMIVGHVLGDTSLAAIGACSAVYDLLIGFALGVGNGLSIVVARSYGANDHDLLKRSVAGSLVIGFLLTIVIMIISQLGLYPLLQLLDTPQNIIHESYSYISMITLCVGVMFAYNLCAGLLRAIGNSVMPLIFLIISSIINVILDLLFISEFHMGIQGAAIATVIAQGISAILCLVYMLKKTPLLIPKRIHFHFDKELYQELTGQGFSMGFMMAIVSSGTVILQKAINGFGYLTIAGHTTARKINAFLMMPCGTVAASLSTFVSQNKGANQRERIIEGIKVGFKIVVGWGILATILMLVFAKPLVALISGSNQSVVLNNGSLYLQINAPFYAVLGILLILRNTLQGLGKKIVPLVSSIIEFLGKVVFAWLCIPMLGYFGVIICEPVIWCLMCLQLLYSFFNNPYIKDKAQDIHFKIMKES
;
A
#
# COMPACT_ATOMS: atom_id res chain seq x y z
N MET A 1 54.03 -1.30 26.85
CA MET A 1 52.71 -1.75 27.36
C MET A 1 51.75 -1.72 26.19
N LYS A 2 50.88 -2.72 26.12
CA LYS A 2 50.01 -2.95 24.97
C LYS A 2 48.66 -2.29 25.25
N LYS A 3 48.30 -1.29 24.43
CA LYS A 3 47.06 -0.51 24.57
C LYS A 3 46.02 -0.98 23.56
N THR A 4 44.76 -0.64 23.78
CA THR A 4 43.63 -1.00 22.91
C THR A 4 42.91 0.24 22.39
N LEU A 5 42.76 0.33 21.07
CA LEU A 5 41.95 1.35 20.41
C LEU A 5 40.71 0.70 19.79
N TYR A 6 39.53 1.20 20.15
CA TYR A 6 38.28 0.94 19.44
C TYR A 6 37.97 2.12 18.52
N LEU A 7 38.26 1.98 17.23
CA LEU A 7 37.92 2.95 16.20
C LEU A 7 36.54 2.60 15.62
N MET A 8 35.58 3.51 15.71
CA MET A 8 34.19 3.26 15.34
C MET A 8 33.68 4.24 14.30
N ARG A 9 32.88 3.76 13.34
CA ARG A 9 32.19 4.59 12.35
C ARG A 9 30.86 5.14 12.92
N HIS A 10 30.50 6.38 12.57
CA HIS A 10 29.19 6.95 12.95
C HIS A 10 27.97 6.16 12.40
N GLY A 11 26.80 6.36 13.02
CA GLY A 11 25.50 5.79 12.61
C GLY A 11 24.98 6.37 11.28
N GLN A 12 23.94 5.76 10.69
CA GLN A 12 23.36 6.24 9.43
C GLN A 12 22.83 7.68 9.54
N THR A 13 23.14 8.51 8.55
CA THR A 13 22.65 9.90 8.43
C THR A 13 21.62 10.06 7.32
N LEU A 14 20.93 11.22 7.32
CA LEU A 14 20.02 11.60 6.22
C LEU A 14 20.74 11.61 4.86
N PHE A 15 22.01 12.04 4.81
CA PHE A 15 22.79 12.07 3.57
C PHE A 15 23.20 10.67 3.09
N ASN A 16 23.40 9.71 4.00
CA ASN A 16 23.57 8.31 3.59
C ASN A 16 22.32 7.77 2.88
N VAL A 17 21.12 8.12 3.38
CA VAL A 17 19.84 7.70 2.76
C VAL A 17 19.60 8.40 1.43
N GLN A 18 20.01 9.66 1.32
CA GLN A 18 19.85 10.47 0.10
C GLN A 18 20.97 10.28 -0.93
N HIS A 19 21.94 9.40 -0.67
CA HIS A 19 23.12 9.18 -1.52
C HIS A 19 23.87 10.49 -1.84
N LYS A 20 24.14 11.29 -0.80
CA LYS A 20 24.92 12.53 -0.90
C LYS A 20 26.34 12.35 -0.38
N ILE A 21 27.30 12.95 -1.09
CA ILE A 21 28.70 13.04 -0.70
C ILE A 21 28.77 13.79 0.62
N GLN A 22 29.20 13.09 1.67
CA GLN A 22 29.24 13.59 3.03
C GLN A 22 30.65 13.45 3.60
N GLY A 23 31.41 14.55 3.53
CA GLY A 23 32.73 14.66 4.15
C GLY A 23 32.67 15.58 5.37
N TRP A 24 33.02 16.84 5.15
CA TRP A 24 33.06 17.86 6.19
C TRP A 24 31.73 18.57 6.42
N CYS A 25 30.80 18.50 5.47
CA CYS A 25 29.41 18.88 5.71
C CYS A 25 28.73 17.90 6.68
N ASP A 26 27.71 18.37 7.38
CA ASP A 26 26.99 17.56 8.35
C ASP A 26 25.55 17.27 7.96
N ALA A 27 25.06 16.16 8.48
CA ALA A 27 23.66 15.77 8.36
C ALA A 27 23.29 14.95 9.59
N PRO A 28 22.08 15.14 10.14
CA PRO A 28 21.65 14.48 11.36
C PRO A 28 21.58 12.95 11.17
N LEU A 29 21.71 12.23 12.29
CA LEU A 29 21.41 10.79 12.33
C LEU A 29 19.95 10.53 11.97
N THR A 30 19.68 9.44 11.27
CA THR A 30 18.31 8.93 11.09
C THR A 30 17.87 8.18 12.35
N GLU A 31 16.57 7.87 12.47
CA GLU A 31 16.09 6.98 13.53
C GLU A 31 16.80 5.61 13.49
N LEU A 32 17.11 5.11 12.29
CA LEU A 32 17.94 3.91 12.13
C LEU A 32 19.35 4.14 12.65
N GLY A 33 19.99 5.27 12.32
CA GLY A 33 21.32 5.63 12.82
C GLY A 33 21.40 5.68 14.35
N ILE A 34 20.36 6.22 15.01
CA ILE A 34 20.25 6.25 16.47
C ILE A 34 20.20 4.82 17.03
N LYS A 35 19.37 3.94 16.45
CA LYS A 35 19.29 2.53 16.88
C LYS A 35 20.57 1.75 16.63
N GLN A 36 21.26 2.01 15.51
CA GLN A 36 22.57 1.41 15.23
C GLN A 36 23.59 1.79 16.32
N ALA A 37 23.60 3.07 16.73
CA ALA A 37 24.46 3.55 17.81
C ALA A 37 24.13 2.88 19.16
N GLN A 38 22.84 2.71 19.47
CA GLN A 38 22.41 1.99 20.69
C GLN A 38 22.87 0.53 20.70
N ILE A 39 22.75 -0.18 19.57
CA ILE A 39 23.22 -1.58 19.45
C ILE A 39 24.74 -1.66 19.65
N ALA A 40 25.49 -0.73 19.06
CA ALA A 40 26.93 -0.66 19.27
C ALA A 40 27.31 -0.36 20.73
N GLY A 41 26.57 0.52 21.40
CA GLY A 41 26.71 0.74 22.85
C GLY A 41 26.48 -0.54 23.66
N ASN A 42 25.47 -1.33 23.31
CA ASN A 42 25.18 -2.61 23.96
C ASN A 42 26.32 -3.62 23.79
N TYR A 43 26.96 -3.68 22.61
CA TYR A 43 28.13 -4.55 22.42
C TYR A 43 29.24 -4.27 23.44
N PHE A 44 29.54 -3.00 23.71
CA PHE A 44 30.55 -2.66 24.72
C PHE A 44 30.12 -3.04 26.14
N LYS A 45 28.84 -2.81 26.48
CA LYS A 45 28.27 -3.20 27.78
C LYS A 45 28.29 -4.72 27.98
N GLU A 46 27.86 -5.49 26.99
CA GLU A 46 27.80 -6.96 27.01
C GLU A 46 29.19 -7.60 27.13
N ASN A 47 30.18 -7.01 26.47
CA ASN A 47 31.58 -7.46 26.55
C ASN A 47 32.35 -6.86 27.73
N GLN A 48 31.67 -6.12 28.63
CA GLN A 48 32.25 -5.48 29.82
C GLN A 48 33.48 -4.59 29.49
N ILE A 49 33.41 -3.88 28.36
CA ILE A 49 34.47 -2.98 27.90
C ILE A 49 34.28 -1.62 28.56
N THR A 50 35.27 -1.19 29.33
CA THR A 50 35.36 0.16 29.90
C THR A 50 36.45 0.95 29.21
N PHE A 51 36.17 2.21 28.89
CA PHE A 51 37.11 3.11 28.22
C PHE A 51 37.70 4.11 29.21
N ASP A 52 39.00 4.37 29.12
CA ASP A 52 39.66 5.42 29.88
C ASP A 52 39.34 6.79 29.29
N HIS A 53 39.34 6.87 27.95
CA HIS A 53 39.10 8.10 27.21
C HIS A 53 38.29 7.88 25.94
N ALA A 54 37.50 8.89 25.59
CA ALA A 54 36.72 8.94 24.37
C ALA A 54 37.09 10.17 23.52
N TYR A 55 37.17 9.96 22.21
CA TYR A 55 37.42 11.00 21.22
C TYR A 55 36.39 10.92 20.10
N SER A 56 35.97 12.06 19.57
CA SER A 56 35.10 12.10 18.40
C SER A 56 35.63 13.07 17.36
N SER A 57 35.31 12.79 16.10
CA SER A 57 35.34 13.82 15.07
C SER A 57 34.51 15.04 15.48
N THR A 58 34.86 16.23 14.99
CA THR A 58 34.11 17.45 15.29
C THR A 58 32.73 17.54 14.62
N SER A 59 32.35 16.56 13.79
CA SER A 59 31.01 16.49 13.17
C SER A 59 29.95 16.06 14.18
N GLU A 60 28.79 16.71 14.17
CA GLU A 60 27.64 16.44 15.04
C GLU A 60 27.21 14.97 14.94
N ARG A 61 27.05 14.40 13.73
CA ARG A 61 26.69 12.98 13.58
C ARG A 61 27.61 12.00 14.31
N ALA A 62 28.90 12.33 14.40
CA ALA A 62 29.89 11.50 15.08
C ALA A 62 29.89 11.76 16.59
N CYS A 63 29.64 13.00 17.01
CA CYS A 63 29.40 13.37 18.41
C CYS A 63 28.14 12.67 18.94
N ASP A 64 27.01 12.82 18.26
CA ASP A 64 25.73 12.20 18.61
C ASP A 64 25.85 10.67 18.71
N THR A 65 26.55 10.05 17.74
CA THR A 65 26.79 8.59 17.81
C THR A 65 27.60 8.23 19.07
N LEU A 66 28.65 8.99 19.41
CA LEU A 66 29.50 8.71 20.58
C LEU A 66 28.69 8.86 21.86
N GLU A 67 27.91 9.94 21.95
CA GLU A 67 27.05 10.23 23.09
C GLU A 67 26.04 9.10 23.31
N ILE A 68 25.39 8.61 22.25
CA ILE A 68 24.47 7.47 22.34
C ILE A 68 25.19 6.17 22.76
N VAL A 69 26.35 5.87 22.15
CA VAL A 69 27.15 4.66 22.45
C VAL A 69 27.59 4.62 23.92
N THR A 70 27.90 5.80 24.48
CA THR A 70 28.35 5.97 25.87
C THR A 70 27.22 6.30 26.84
N ASP A 71 25.96 6.21 26.39
CA ASP A 71 24.77 6.49 27.21
C ASP A 71 24.80 7.88 27.85
N TYR A 72 25.40 8.86 27.16
CA TYR A 72 25.63 10.24 27.59
C TYR A 72 26.42 10.38 28.90
N GLN A 73 27.13 9.33 29.33
CA GLN A 73 27.84 9.28 30.62
C GLN A 73 29.33 9.58 30.53
N MET A 74 29.93 9.46 29.34
CA MET A 74 31.37 9.60 29.18
C MET A 74 31.77 10.96 28.58
N PRO A 75 32.59 11.78 29.27
CA PRO A 75 33.15 12.97 28.66
C PRO A 75 34.11 12.59 27.51
N TYR A 76 34.11 13.37 26.44
CA TYR A 76 34.92 13.10 25.26
C TYR A 76 35.53 14.36 24.67
N THR A 77 36.64 14.19 23.94
CA THR A 77 37.33 15.30 23.27
C THR A 77 37.02 15.31 21.78
N ARG A 78 36.63 16.46 21.23
CA ARG A 78 36.41 16.65 19.79
C ARG A 78 37.72 16.99 19.09
N VAL A 79 38.09 16.20 18.08
CA VAL A 79 39.36 16.35 17.35
C VAL A 79 39.15 16.46 15.85
N LYS A 80 39.70 17.51 15.24
CA LYS A 80 39.60 17.74 13.78
C LYS A 80 40.28 16.65 12.97
N GLY A 81 41.33 16.04 13.53
CA GLY A 81 42.09 14.98 12.89
C GLY A 81 41.28 13.72 12.57
N LEU A 82 40.14 13.49 13.24
CA LEU A 82 39.23 12.37 12.99
C LEU A 82 38.09 12.70 12.00
N LYS A 83 38.06 13.90 11.40
CA LYS A 83 37.08 14.24 10.35
C LYS A 83 37.21 13.34 9.12
N GLU A 84 36.10 13.17 8.44
CA GLU A 84 36.03 12.46 7.16
C GLU A 84 36.92 13.14 6.10
N TRP A 85 37.08 12.48 4.96
CA TRP A 85 37.65 13.10 3.76
C TRP A 85 36.98 14.45 3.47
N ASN A 86 37.76 15.51 3.27
CA ASN A 86 37.24 16.76 2.73
C ASN A 86 37.04 16.64 1.21
N PHE A 87 35.79 16.68 0.75
CA PHE A 87 35.46 16.57 -0.68
C PHE A 87 35.40 17.94 -1.39
N GLY A 88 35.68 19.05 -0.70
CA GLY A 88 35.71 20.39 -1.28
C GLY A 88 34.35 20.80 -1.86
N ALA A 89 34.33 21.23 -3.13
CA ALA A 89 33.09 21.67 -3.80
C ALA A 89 32.03 20.56 -3.98
N PHE A 90 32.39 19.29 -3.74
CA PHE A 90 31.50 18.13 -3.87
C PHE A 90 30.69 17.84 -2.61
N GLU A 91 30.98 18.50 -1.48
CA GLU A 91 30.23 18.35 -0.24
C GLU A 91 28.72 18.61 -0.45
N GLY A 92 27.87 17.67 -0.01
CA GLY A 92 26.41 17.72 -0.16
C GLY A 92 25.89 17.48 -1.59
N LYS A 93 26.77 17.17 -2.55
CA LYS A 93 26.37 16.78 -3.92
C LYS A 93 26.05 15.28 -3.99
N ASP A 94 25.56 14.84 -5.14
CA ASP A 94 25.15 13.44 -5.34
C ASP A 94 26.36 12.50 -5.45
N GLU A 95 26.30 11.31 -4.81
CA GLU A 95 27.38 10.31 -4.82
C GLU A 95 27.70 9.79 -6.22
N CYS A 96 26.77 9.90 -7.18
CA CYS A 96 27.04 9.54 -8.58
C CYS A 96 28.14 10.40 -9.22
N LEU A 97 28.50 11.53 -8.62
CA LEU A 97 29.60 12.39 -9.06
C LEU A 97 30.97 11.93 -8.57
N ASN A 98 31.05 10.93 -7.67
CA ASN A 98 32.33 10.42 -7.23
C ASN A 98 33.10 9.76 -8.39
N PRO A 99 34.42 9.96 -8.48
CA PRO A 99 35.25 9.24 -9.44
C PRO A 99 35.30 7.74 -9.08
N LYS A 100 35.90 6.92 -9.94
CA LYS A 100 36.20 5.52 -9.58
C LYS A 100 37.28 5.50 -8.51
N LEU A 101 37.20 4.54 -7.58
CA LEU A 101 38.26 4.29 -6.61
C LEU A 101 39.51 3.70 -7.31
N PRO A 102 40.72 3.98 -6.80
CA PRO A 102 41.06 4.93 -5.73
C PRO A 102 40.89 6.39 -6.18
N TYR A 103 40.56 7.29 -5.24
CA TYR A 103 40.30 8.69 -5.58
C TYR A 103 41.59 9.52 -5.73
N GLY A 104 42.69 9.11 -5.08
CA GLY A 104 43.97 9.82 -5.15
C GLY A 104 43.82 11.31 -4.79
N ASP A 105 44.33 12.18 -5.65
CA ASP A 105 44.28 13.64 -5.47
C ASP A 105 43.08 14.31 -6.15
N PHE A 106 42.10 13.55 -6.64
CA PHE A 106 40.98 14.10 -7.43
C PHE A 106 40.23 15.25 -6.75
N PHE A 107 40.03 15.21 -5.43
CA PHE A 107 39.29 16.25 -4.72
C PHE A 107 40.12 17.51 -4.42
N LYS A 108 41.47 17.45 -4.48
CA LYS A 108 42.34 18.61 -4.23
C LYS A 108 42.08 19.76 -5.19
N GLN A 109 41.88 19.45 -6.47
CA GLN A 109 41.59 20.46 -7.49
C GLN A 109 40.26 21.21 -7.24
N PHE A 110 39.42 20.70 -6.32
CA PHE A 110 38.15 21.28 -5.93
C PHE A 110 38.15 21.80 -4.49
N GLY A 111 39.33 22.05 -3.90
CA GLY A 111 39.47 22.53 -2.52
C GLY A 111 39.27 21.45 -1.45
N GLY A 112 39.26 20.18 -1.85
CA GLY A 112 39.25 19.02 -0.96
C GLY A 112 40.64 18.56 -0.53
N GLU A 113 40.68 17.41 0.13
CA GLU A 113 41.90 16.76 0.64
C GLU A 113 42.34 15.62 -0.31
N GLY A 114 43.62 15.28 -0.32
CA GLY A 114 44.13 14.11 -1.05
C GLY A 114 43.99 12.81 -0.24
N GLU A 115 44.04 11.66 -0.93
CA GLU A 115 43.92 10.34 -0.28
C GLU A 115 44.99 10.11 0.79
N LEU A 116 46.24 10.44 0.48
CA LEU A 116 47.37 10.30 1.40
C LEU A 116 47.30 11.32 2.54
N GLU A 117 46.81 12.53 2.28
CA GLU A 117 46.65 13.56 3.31
C GLU A 117 45.62 13.15 4.37
N LEU A 118 44.47 12.61 3.93
CA LEU A 118 43.47 12.02 4.82
C LEU A 118 44.10 10.90 5.67
N ARG A 119 44.81 9.98 5.01
CA ARG A 119 45.43 8.82 5.66
C ARG A 119 46.44 9.25 6.72
N ASP A 120 47.33 10.17 6.39
CA ASP A 120 48.39 10.64 7.27
C ASP A 120 47.81 11.46 8.42
N ARG A 121 46.81 12.32 8.15
CA ARG A 121 46.11 13.10 9.17
C ARG A 121 45.44 12.21 10.21
N VAL A 122 44.66 11.23 9.77
CA VAL A 122 43.93 10.32 10.69
C VAL A 122 44.93 9.45 11.46
N SER A 123 45.95 8.92 10.77
CA SER A 123 46.96 8.05 11.40
C SER A 123 47.79 8.80 12.44
N LYS A 124 48.30 9.99 12.11
CA LYS A 124 49.01 10.84 13.07
C LYS A 124 48.16 11.16 14.29
N THR A 125 46.90 11.53 14.08
CA THR A 125 45.98 11.86 15.18
C THR A 125 45.78 10.69 16.14
N LEU A 126 45.59 9.46 15.61
CA LEU A 126 45.40 8.28 16.44
C LEU A 126 46.69 7.84 17.13
N VAL A 127 47.86 7.98 16.49
CA VAL A 127 49.18 7.78 17.13
C VAL A 127 49.35 8.77 18.29
N ASP A 128 49.09 10.05 18.07
CA ASP A 128 49.22 11.09 19.10
C ASP A 128 48.27 10.84 20.29
N ILE A 129 47.07 10.30 20.03
CA ILE A 129 46.13 9.89 21.08
C ILE A 129 46.68 8.71 21.89
N MET A 130 47.14 7.64 21.23
CA MET A 130 47.55 6.40 21.92
C MET A 130 48.94 6.49 22.60
N ASN A 131 49.76 7.47 22.23
CA ASN A 131 51.05 7.74 22.87
C ASN A 131 50.92 8.32 24.28
N LYS A 132 49.76 8.86 24.66
CA LYS A 132 49.53 9.42 26.00
C LYS A 132 49.49 8.32 27.07
N GLU A 133 50.08 8.59 28.24
CA GLU A 133 50.31 7.55 29.27
C GLU A 133 49.01 6.99 29.88
N ASP A 134 47.92 7.76 29.92
CA ASP A 134 46.62 7.39 30.50
C ASP A 134 45.62 6.73 29.52
N HIS A 135 46.08 6.34 28.32
CA HIS A 135 45.23 5.86 27.21
C HIS A 135 45.30 4.34 26.98
N GLU A 136 45.04 3.52 28.01
CA GLU A 136 45.13 2.06 27.89
C GLU A 136 44.00 1.46 27.04
N VAL A 137 42.76 1.93 27.18
CA VAL A 137 41.59 1.52 26.39
C VAL A 137 40.82 2.76 25.92
N VAL A 138 40.89 3.05 24.61
CA VAL A 138 40.35 4.29 24.02
C VAL A 138 39.23 4.01 23.03
N LEU A 139 38.15 4.79 23.08
CA LEU A 139 37.13 4.84 22.04
C LEU A 139 37.34 6.07 21.15
N ALA A 140 37.44 5.89 19.84
CA ALA A 140 37.53 6.98 18.87
C ALA A 140 36.43 6.86 17.81
N LEU A 141 35.58 7.88 17.67
CA LEU A 141 34.57 7.92 16.61
C LEU A 141 35.02 8.74 15.40
N SER A 142 34.86 8.14 14.22
CA SER A 142 35.21 8.72 12.93
C SER A 142 34.21 8.27 11.85
N HIS A 143 34.63 8.30 10.60
CA HIS A 143 33.79 8.18 9.41
C HIS A 143 34.27 7.07 8.48
N GLY A 144 33.51 6.79 7.43
CA GLY A 144 33.73 5.60 6.60
C GLY A 144 35.06 5.63 5.85
N ALA A 145 35.40 6.73 5.18
CA ALA A 145 36.64 6.83 4.42
C ALA A 145 37.84 6.99 5.36
N ALA A 146 37.71 7.77 6.43
CA ALA A 146 38.71 7.89 7.48
C ALA A 146 39.08 6.54 8.12
N CYS A 147 38.10 5.72 8.50
CA CYS A 147 38.36 4.36 9.01
C CYS A 147 39.01 3.47 7.95
N ALA A 148 38.57 3.57 6.69
CA ALA A 148 39.16 2.82 5.58
C ALA A 148 40.62 3.20 5.30
N GLN A 149 40.97 4.48 5.35
CA GLN A 149 42.34 4.92 5.16
C GLN A 149 43.23 4.56 6.34
N PHE A 150 42.71 4.67 7.57
CA PHE A 150 43.46 4.21 8.75
C PHE A 150 43.74 2.71 8.69
N TYR A 151 42.76 1.89 8.29
CA TYR A 151 42.99 0.47 8.02
C TYR A 151 44.10 0.24 6.99
N ARG A 152 44.06 0.95 5.85
CA ARG A 152 45.09 0.84 4.79
C ARG A 152 46.48 1.28 5.24
N ALA A 153 46.60 2.23 6.16
CA ALA A 153 47.89 2.64 6.71
C ALA A 153 48.57 1.54 7.55
N TRP A 154 47.79 0.64 8.13
CA TRP A 154 48.26 -0.40 9.05
C TRP A 154 47.92 -1.82 8.59
N GLU A 155 47.51 -1.98 7.32
CA GLU A 155 47.01 -3.25 6.77
C GLU A 155 48.07 -4.36 6.83
N ASP A 156 49.34 -4.04 6.60
CA ASP A 156 50.46 -4.99 6.64
C ASP A 156 50.68 -5.61 8.04
N TYR A 157 50.17 -4.96 9.09
CA TYR A 157 50.26 -5.42 10.48
C TYR A 157 48.97 -6.08 10.97
N ALA A 158 47.91 -6.13 10.16
CA ALA A 158 46.60 -6.63 10.57
C ALA A 158 46.59 -8.15 10.74
N LYS A 159 46.07 -8.64 11.88
CA LYS A 159 45.79 -10.08 12.09
C LYS A 159 44.52 -10.54 11.39
N VAL A 160 43.59 -9.62 11.14
CA VAL A 160 42.33 -9.87 10.44
C VAL A 160 42.28 -9.03 9.18
N LYS A 161 41.94 -9.65 8.05
CA LYS A 161 41.76 -8.95 6.78
C LYS A 161 40.33 -8.44 6.65
N LYS A 162 40.19 -7.27 6.03
CA LYS A 162 38.90 -6.73 5.65
C LYS A 162 38.26 -7.57 4.53
N THR A 163 37.20 -8.30 4.84
CA THR A 163 36.41 -9.10 3.88
C THR A 163 35.22 -8.33 3.31
N GLU A 164 34.69 -7.36 4.07
CA GLU A 164 33.46 -6.63 3.75
C GLU A 164 33.64 -5.11 3.87
N ARG A 165 32.61 -4.35 3.46
CA ARG A 165 32.56 -2.90 3.70
C ARG A 165 32.41 -2.63 5.19
N PHE A 166 33.01 -1.55 5.68
CA PHE A 166 32.71 -1.04 7.03
C PHE A 166 31.33 -0.39 7.03
N TYR A 167 30.34 -1.06 7.62
CA TYR A 167 28.99 -0.53 7.75
C TYR A 167 28.91 0.58 8.81
N ASN A 168 27.79 1.32 8.86
CA ASN A 168 27.55 2.30 9.92
C ASN A 168 27.63 1.61 11.29
N CYS A 169 28.21 2.29 12.28
CA CYS A 169 28.49 1.73 13.61
C CYS A 169 29.42 0.50 13.64
N CYS A 170 30.14 0.17 12.55
CA CYS A 170 31.22 -0.82 12.59
C CYS A 170 32.28 -0.42 13.61
N ILE A 171 32.78 -1.40 14.37
CA ILE A 171 33.83 -1.24 15.37
C ILE A 171 35.09 -1.95 14.87
N LEU A 172 36.22 -1.25 14.87
CA LEU A 172 37.53 -1.79 14.55
C LEU A 172 38.39 -1.78 15.81
N LYS A 173 38.79 -2.95 16.27
CA LYS A 173 39.63 -3.11 17.46
C LYS A 173 41.09 -3.26 17.06
N TYR A 174 41.92 -2.35 17.53
CA TYR A 174 43.35 -2.35 17.31
C TYR A 174 44.10 -2.54 18.63
N GLU A 175 45.19 -3.31 18.57
CA GLU A 175 46.23 -3.33 19.59
C GLU A 175 47.31 -2.33 19.20
N TYR A 176 47.77 -1.51 20.15
CA TYR A 176 48.80 -0.50 19.92
C TYR A 176 50.02 -0.77 20.81
N GLU A 177 51.18 -0.98 20.19
CA GLU A 177 52.44 -1.26 20.88
C GLU A 177 53.62 -0.72 20.06
N ASN A 178 54.58 -0.04 20.71
CA ASN A 178 55.79 0.51 20.10
C ASN A 178 55.55 1.35 18.84
N GLY A 179 54.48 2.14 18.83
CA GLY A 179 54.13 2.98 17.68
C GLY A 179 53.32 2.29 16.58
N ILE A 180 53.03 0.98 16.72
CA ILE A 180 52.40 0.17 15.67
C ILE A 180 50.97 -0.20 16.06
N PHE A 181 50.03 0.01 15.13
CA PHE A 181 48.67 -0.49 15.25
C PHE A 181 48.52 -1.86 14.57
N THR A 182 48.00 -2.83 15.31
CA THR A 182 47.68 -4.18 14.83
C THR A 182 46.17 -4.38 14.92
N LEU A 183 45.48 -4.45 13.78
CA LEU A 183 44.05 -4.74 13.76
C LEU A 183 43.81 -6.20 14.19
N VAL A 184 42.97 -6.39 15.20
CA VAL A 184 42.68 -7.73 15.76
C VAL A 184 41.24 -8.18 15.58
N GLU A 185 40.29 -7.26 15.40
CA GLU A 185 38.88 -7.59 15.24
C GLU A 185 38.16 -6.50 14.43
N ILE A 186 37.27 -6.93 13.53
CA ILE A 186 36.29 -6.06 12.88
C ILE A 186 34.92 -6.58 13.28
N HIS A 187 34.13 -5.75 13.94
CA HIS A 187 32.77 -6.08 14.32
C HIS A 187 31.78 -5.25 13.48
N ASN A 188 31.20 -5.90 12.48
CA ASN A 188 30.03 -5.41 11.76
C ASN A 188 28.77 -5.97 12.45
N HIS A 189 27.97 -5.10 13.06
CA HIS A 189 26.73 -5.53 13.71
C HIS A 189 25.75 -6.13 12.70
N ASP A 190 25.07 -7.21 13.11
CA ASP A 190 23.94 -7.74 12.37
C ASP A 190 22.71 -6.87 12.61
N PHE A 191 22.37 -6.07 11.60
CA PHE A 191 21.18 -5.25 11.61
C PHE A 191 19.98 -5.94 10.95
N ILE A 192 20.01 -7.23 10.61
CA ILE A 192 18.92 -7.94 9.90
C ILE A 192 17.56 -7.74 10.59
N ASN A 193 17.50 -7.77 11.92
CA ASN A 193 16.26 -7.52 12.67
C ASN A 193 15.76 -6.07 12.56
N LEU A 194 16.66 -5.10 12.34
CA LEU A 194 16.30 -3.71 11.98
C LEU A 194 15.99 -3.58 10.49
N TRP A 195 16.62 -4.40 9.65
CA TRP A 195 16.41 -4.48 8.21
C TRP A 195 15.02 -5.03 7.88
N GLU A 196 14.53 -6.02 8.63
CA GLU A 196 13.12 -6.43 8.58
C GLU A 196 12.18 -5.31 9.07
N ALA A 197 12.60 -4.51 10.06
CA ALA A 197 11.79 -3.38 10.50
C ALA A 197 11.74 -2.22 9.48
N TYR A 198 12.76 -2.08 8.61
CA TYR A 198 12.88 -0.97 7.64
C TYR A 198 12.58 -1.34 6.19
N MET A 199 12.95 -2.53 5.70
CA MET A 199 12.57 -3.03 4.37
C MET A 199 11.08 -3.33 4.27
N PHE A 200 10.45 -3.72 5.39
CA PHE A 200 9.00 -3.88 5.46
C PHE A 200 8.26 -2.60 5.89
N HIS A 201 8.90 -1.43 5.87
CA HIS A 201 8.17 -0.15 5.79
C HIS A 201 7.62 0.05 4.38
N PHE A 202 6.73 -0.86 3.97
CA PHE A 202 5.80 -0.67 2.85
C PHE A 202 4.65 0.29 3.21
N GLN A 203 4.79 1.02 4.31
CA GLN A 203 3.83 1.96 4.82
C GLN A 203 4.16 3.33 4.23
N VAL A 204 3.29 3.79 3.34
CA VAL A 204 3.39 5.12 2.74
C VAL A 204 2.74 6.11 3.69
N ASP A 205 3.39 7.24 3.96
CA ASP A 205 2.78 8.34 4.67
C ASP A 205 2.01 9.22 3.68
N LEU A 206 0.70 8.99 3.56
CA LEU A 206 -0.17 9.72 2.62
C LEU A 206 -0.32 11.21 2.99
N ILE A 207 0.12 11.63 4.17
CA ILE A 207 0.03 13.00 4.68
C ILE A 207 1.34 13.76 4.45
N LYS A 208 2.50 13.08 4.52
CA LYS A 208 3.82 13.73 4.42
C LYS A 208 4.55 13.48 3.10
N ASP A 209 4.47 12.28 2.53
CA ASP A 209 5.28 11.91 1.37
C ASP A 209 4.96 12.75 0.12
N GLN A 210 5.81 12.71 -0.90
CA GLN A 210 5.51 13.39 -2.15
C GLN A 210 4.23 12.79 -2.80
N ILE A 211 3.23 13.63 -3.05
CA ILE A 211 1.85 13.23 -3.41
C ILE A 211 1.79 12.14 -4.49
N GLY A 212 2.45 12.35 -5.63
CA GLY A 212 2.41 11.40 -6.75
C GLY A 212 3.06 10.06 -6.42
N LYS A 213 4.20 10.07 -5.73
CA LYS A 213 4.88 8.87 -5.26
C LYS A 213 4.01 8.12 -4.23
N ALA A 214 3.40 8.85 -3.30
CA ALA A 214 2.55 8.29 -2.27
C ALA A 214 1.32 7.59 -2.86
N ILE A 215 0.61 8.26 -3.77
CA ILE A 215 -0.57 7.68 -4.46
C ILE A 215 -0.17 6.43 -5.24
N LEU A 216 0.94 6.46 -6.01
CA LEU A 216 1.36 5.32 -6.82
C LEU A 216 1.84 4.13 -5.98
N LEU A 217 2.69 4.37 -4.98
CA LEU A 217 3.17 3.30 -4.08
C LEU A 217 2.03 2.67 -3.29
N PHE A 218 1.01 3.43 -2.94
CA PHE A 218 -0.19 2.89 -2.29
C PHE A 218 -1.10 2.14 -3.28
N ALA A 219 -1.29 2.68 -4.50
CA ALA A 219 -2.19 2.13 -5.51
C ALA A 219 -1.66 0.85 -6.17
N ILE A 220 -0.35 0.71 -6.39
CA ILE A 220 0.22 -0.48 -7.06
C ILE A 220 -0.12 -1.77 -6.30
N PRO A 221 0.09 -1.88 -4.97
CA PRO A 221 -0.32 -3.07 -4.22
C PRO A 221 -1.83 -3.33 -4.27
N VAL A 222 -2.66 -2.28 -4.24
CA VAL A 222 -4.11 -2.41 -4.37
C VAL A 222 -4.49 -2.92 -5.77
N PHE A 223 -3.80 -2.47 -6.82
CA PHE A 223 -4.04 -2.89 -8.19
C PHE A 223 -3.68 -4.36 -8.38
N ILE A 224 -2.51 -4.76 -7.86
CA ILE A 224 -2.09 -6.16 -7.87
C ILE A 224 -3.07 -7.00 -7.05
N SER A 225 -3.57 -6.50 -5.92
CA SER A 225 -4.59 -7.19 -5.13
C SER A 225 -5.84 -7.45 -5.96
N ASN A 226 -6.32 -6.44 -6.71
CA ASN A 226 -7.48 -6.60 -7.60
C ASN A 226 -7.21 -7.61 -8.73
N ILE A 227 -5.99 -7.68 -9.27
CA ILE A 227 -5.62 -8.69 -10.27
C ILE A 227 -5.67 -10.09 -9.65
N PHE A 228 -5.03 -10.32 -8.51
CA PHE A 228 -5.08 -11.61 -7.82
C PHE A 228 -6.51 -11.97 -7.43
N GLN A 229 -7.30 -10.98 -7.00
CA GLN A 229 -8.72 -11.17 -6.71
C GLN A 229 -9.48 -11.65 -7.96
N GLN A 230 -9.17 -11.10 -9.14
CA GLN A 230 -9.78 -11.53 -10.39
C GLN A 230 -9.29 -12.92 -10.82
N LEU A 231 -8.01 -13.23 -10.61
CA LEU A 231 -7.43 -14.52 -10.96
C LEU A 231 -8.02 -15.65 -10.14
N TYR A 232 -8.13 -15.54 -8.82
CA TYR A 232 -8.73 -16.63 -8.03
C TYR A 232 -10.21 -16.83 -8.41
N ASN A 233 -11.01 -15.76 -8.60
CA ASN A 233 -12.40 -15.88 -9.06
C ASN A 233 -12.50 -16.62 -10.41
N THR A 234 -11.53 -16.36 -11.30
CA THR A 234 -11.46 -17.03 -12.60
C THR A 234 -11.09 -18.51 -12.43
N MET A 235 -10.12 -18.82 -11.56
CA MET A 235 -9.72 -20.19 -11.27
C MET A 235 -10.85 -21.01 -10.65
N ASP A 236 -11.59 -20.46 -9.68
CA ASP A 236 -12.74 -21.11 -9.04
C ASP A 236 -13.79 -21.52 -10.09
N THR A 237 -14.17 -20.58 -10.97
CA THR A 237 -15.10 -20.84 -12.07
C THR A 237 -14.56 -21.90 -13.04
N MET A 238 -13.26 -21.87 -13.34
CA MET A 238 -12.62 -22.83 -14.24
C MET A 238 -12.55 -24.24 -13.65
N ILE A 239 -12.20 -24.38 -12.37
CA ILE A 239 -12.12 -25.68 -11.69
C ILE A 239 -13.51 -26.32 -11.61
N VAL A 240 -14.52 -25.56 -11.18
CA VAL A 240 -15.91 -26.06 -11.14
C VAL A 240 -16.38 -26.49 -12.53
N GLY A 241 -16.16 -25.66 -13.56
CA GLY A 241 -16.58 -26.00 -14.92
C GLY A 241 -15.87 -27.24 -15.47
N HIS A 242 -14.57 -27.40 -15.20
CA HIS A 242 -13.79 -28.53 -15.75
C HIS A 242 -14.04 -29.85 -15.02
N VAL A 243 -14.25 -29.81 -13.70
CA VAL A 243 -14.38 -31.02 -12.88
C VAL A 243 -15.83 -31.47 -12.71
N LEU A 244 -16.77 -30.52 -12.52
CA LEU A 244 -18.19 -30.83 -12.26
C LEU A 244 -19.08 -30.70 -13.51
N GLY A 245 -18.60 -30.02 -14.55
CA GLY A 245 -19.29 -29.87 -15.82
C GLY A 245 -20.25 -28.69 -15.91
N ASP A 246 -20.91 -28.58 -17.06
CA ASP A 246 -21.65 -27.39 -17.49
C ASP A 246 -22.86 -27.05 -16.60
N THR A 247 -23.49 -28.06 -15.99
CA THR A 247 -24.63 -27.85 -15.07
C THR A 247 -24.23 -27.08 -13.83
N SER A 248 -23.10 -27.41 -13.22
CA SER A 248 -22.59 -26.71 -12.03
C SER A 248 -22.03 -25.34 -12.38
N LEU A 249 -21.40 -25.19 -13.54
CA LEU A 249 -21.00 -23.89 -14.05
C LEU A 249 -22.21 -22.96 -14.26
N ALA A 250 -23.31 -23.48 -14.83
CA ALA A 250 -24.56 -22.75 -14.97
C ALA A 250 -25.18 -22.39 -13.61
N ALA A 251 -25.09 -23.28 -12.63
CA ALA A 251 -25.57 -23.03 -11.27
C ALA A 251 -24.84 -21.86 -10.57
N ILE A 252 -23.51 -21.76 -10.71
CA ILE A 252 -22.73 -20.59 -10.23
C ILE A 252 -23.20 -19.32 -10.96
N GLY A 253 -23.32 -19.39 -12.29
CA GLY A 253 -23.76 -18.26 -13.10
C GLY A 253 -25.13 -17.71 -12.68
N ALA A 254 -26.09 -18.60 -12.42
CA ALA A 254 -27.46 -18.22 -12.04
C ALA A 254 -27.55 -17.46 -10.70
N CYS A 255 -26.64 -17.74 -9.75
CA CYS A 255 -26.64 -17.08 -8.44
C CYS A 255 -25.64 -15.90 -8.32
N SER A 256 -24.81 -15.68 -9.34
CA SER A 256 -23.79 -14.61 -9.36
C SER A 256 -24.35 -13.20 -9.10
N ALA A 257 -25.50 -12.85 -9.67
CA ALA A 257 -26.12 -11.54 -9.47
C ALA A 257 -26.58 -11.33 -8.02
N VAL A 258 -27.07 -12.40 -7.37
CA VAL A 258 -27.47 -12.37 -5.95
C VAL A 258 -26.24 -12.25 -5.05
N TYR A 259 -25.17 -12.99 -5.40
CA TYR A 259 -23.87 -12.88 -4.74
C TYR A 259 -23.34 -11.44 -4.83
N ASP A 260 -23.27 -10.86 -6.03
CA ASP A 260 -22.76 -9.50 -6.24
C ASP A 260 -23.57 -8.44 -5.47
N LEU A 261 -24.87 -8.63 -5.32
CA LEU A 261 -25.73 -7.73 -4.56
C LEU A 261 -25.41 -7.78 -3.05
N LEU A 262 -25.43 -8.97 -2.45
CA LEU A 262 -25.23 -9.15 -1.01
C LEU A 262 -23.79 -8.85 -0.60
N ILE A 263 -22.83 -9.42 -1.33
CA ILE A 263 -21.41 -9.27 -1.06
C ILE A 263 -20.95 -7.86 -1.42
N GLY A 264 -21.41 -7.30 -2.55
CA GLY A 264 -21.12 -5.91 -2.91
C GLY A 264 -21.60 -4.91 -1.88
N PHE A 265 -22.79 -5.13 -1.29
CA PHE A 265 -23.27 -4.30 -0.17
C PHE A 265 -22.37 -4.42 1.06
N ALA A 266 -22.02 -5.64 1.48
CA ALA A 266 -21.15 -5.89 2.63
C ALA A 266 -19.75 -5.25 2.46
N LEU A 267 -19.14 -5.44 1.29
CA LEU A 267 -17.85 -4.83 0.93
C LEU A 267 -17.95 -3.30 0.90
N GLY A 268 -19.05 -2.76 0.38
CA GLY A 268 -19.34 -1.33 0.42
C GLY A 268 -19.33 -0.79 1.85
N VAL A 269 -20.06 -1.44 2.77
CA VAL A 269 -20.08 -1.04 4.18
C VAL A 269 -18.69 -1.08 4.80
N GLY A 270 -17.92 -2.15 4.61
CA GLY A 270 -16.55 -2.27 5.14
C GLY A 270 -15.61 -1.16 4.64
N ASN A 271 -15.69 -0.80 3.35
CA ASN A 271 -14.94 0.32 2.79
C ASN A 271 -15.37 1.67 3.40
N GLY A 272 -16.66 1.88 3.63
CA GLY A 272 -17.17 3.09 4.29
C GLY A 272 -16.72 3.24 5.74
N LEU A 273 -16.67 2.14 6.51
CA LEU A 273 -16.11 2.13 7.86
C LEU A 273 -14.62 2.51 7.86
N SER A 274 -13.87 1.97 6.90
CA SER A 274 -12.42 2.24 6.77
C SER A 274 -12.11 3.70 6.45
N ILE A 275 -13.00 4.42 5.73
CA ILE A 275 -12.87 5.87 5.47
C ILE A 275 -12.87 6.68 6.78
N VAL A 276 -13.77 6.34 7.70
CA VAL A 276 -13.87 7.03 9.00
C VAL A 276 -12.59 6.79 9.81
N VAL A 277 -12.11 5.54 9.84
CA VAL A 277 -10.85 5.18 10.51
C VAL A 277 -9.65 5.91 9.89
N ALA A 278 -9.58 5.99 8.56
CA ALA A 278 -8.51 6.71 7.85
C ALA A 278 -8.50 8.19 8.21
N ARG A 279 -9.68 8.80 8.35
CA ARG A 279 -9.80 10.19 8.80
C ARG A 279 -9.35 10.39 10.24
N SER A 280 -9.72 9.49 11.15
CA SER A 280 -9.23 9.53 12.55
C SER A 280 -7.71 9.33 12.62
N TYR A 281 -7.15 8.45 11.80
CA TYR A 281 -5.70 8.26 11.67
C TYR A 281 -5.01 9.55 11.21
N GLY A 282 -5.55 10.19 10.18
CA GLY A 282 -4.97 11.44 9.68
C GLY A 282 -5.11 12.62 10.64
N ALA A 283 -6.11 12.62 11.52
CA ALA A 283 -6.23 13.59 12.61
C ALA A 283 -5.18 13.39 13.72
N ASN A 284 -4.42 12.29 13.68
CA ASN A 284 -3.51 11.87 14.74
C ASN A 284 -4.20 11.69 16.11
N ASP A 285 -5.51 11.40 16.10
CA ASP A 285 -6.30 11.13 17.30
C ASP A 285 -6.39 9.61 17.50
N HIS A 286 -5.47 9.07 18.32
CA HIS A 286 -5.37 7.64 18.56
C HIS A 286 -6.56 7.08 19.36
N ASP A 287 -7.21 7.88 20.20
CA ASP A 287 -8.39 7.42 20.96
C ASP A 287 -9.60 7.31 20.04
N LEU A 288 -9.88 8.36 19.26
CA LEU A 288 -10.96 8.36 18.26
C LEU A 288 -10.74 7.26 17.22
N LEU A 289 -9.49 7.02 16.81
CA LEU A 289 -9.15 5.92 15.92
C LEU A 289 -9.54 4.57 16.52
N LYS A 290 -9.15 4.29 17.76
CA LYS A 290 -9.49 3.00 18.40
C LYS A 290 -10.99 2.84 18.62
N ARG A 291 -11.69 3.92 18.98
CA ARG A 291 -13.16 3.93 19.08
C ARG A 291 -13.82 3.69 17.72
N SER A 292 -13.26 4.25 16.65
CA SER A 292 -13.73 4.02 15.28
C SER A 292 -13.52 2.57 14.85
N VAL A 293 -12.39 1.96 15.20
CA VAL A 293 -12.15 0.52 14.96
C VAL A 293 -13.13 -0.34 15.76
N ALA A 294 -13.33 -0.05 17.05
CA ALA A 294 -14.28 -0.76 17.90
C ALA A 294 -15.71 -0.68 17.34
N GLY A 295 -16.17 0.52 16.95
CA GLY A 295 -17.46 0.71 16.31
C GLY A 295 -17.59 -0.03 14.98
N SER A 296 -16.52 -0.07 14.19
CA SER A 296 -16.48 -0.82 12.92
C SER A 296 -16.63 -2.33 13.14
N LEU A 297 -16.00 -2.88 14.18
CA LEU A 297 -16.15 -4.29 14.56
C LEU A 297 -17.59 -4.61 15.00
N VAL A 298 -18.20 -3.74 15.83
CA VAL A 298 -19.58 -3.91 16.29
C VAL A 298 -20.57 -3.84 15.12
N ILE A 299 -20.46 -2.81 14.28
CA ILE A 299 -21.31 -2.65 13.09
C ILE A 299 -21.13 -3.83 12.14
N GLY A 300 -19.89 -4.25 11.91
CA GLY A 300 -19.57 -5.40 11.07
C GLY A 300 -20.16 -6.72 11.55
N PHE A 301 -20.09 -6.96 12.86
CA PHE A 301 -20.68 -8.14 13.47
C PHE A 301 -22.21 -8.15 13.36
N LEU A 302 -22.86 -7.03 13.66
CA LEU A 302 -24.32 -6.90 13.51
C LEU A 302 -24.76 -7.05 12.04
N LEU A 303 -24.04 -6.41 11.12
CA LEU A 303 -24.30 -6.51 9.69
C LEU A 303 -24.18 -7.96 9.20
N THR A 304 -23.16 -8.68 9.65
CA THR A 304 -22.96 -10.09 9.33
C THR A 304 -24.16 -10.93 9.74
N ILE A 305 -24.64 -10.77 10.98
CA ILE A 305 -25.82 -11.50 11.48
C ILE A 305 -27.05 -11.18 10.63
N VAL A 306 -27.28 -9.90 10.32
CA VAL A 306 -28.42 -9.47 9.50
C VAL A 306 -28.35 -10.08 8.11
N ILE A 307 -27.20 -10.05 7.45
CA ILE A 307 -27.01 -10.64 6.12
C ILE A 307 -27.23 -12.16 6.17
N MET A 308 -26.71 -12.86 7.19
CA MET A 308 -26.92 -14.30 7.34
C MET A 308 -28.40 -14.66 7.50
N ILE A 309 -29.16 -13.89 8.29
CA ILE A 309 -30.60 -14.15 8.50
C ILE A 309 -31.37 -13.87 7.20
N ILE A 310 -31.12 -12.72 6.56
CA ILE A 310 -31.78 -12.34 5.31
C ILE A 310 -31.46 -13.34 4.20
N SER A 311 -30.22 -13.80 4.10
CA SER A 311 -29.82 -14.76 3.08
C SER A 311 -30.49 -16.12 3.30
N GLN A 312 -30.47 -16.66 4.51
CA GLN A 312 -31.05 -17.98 4.77
C GLN A 312 -32.57 -18.03 4.54
N LEU A 313 -33.28 -16.95 4.87
CA LEU A 313 -34.73 -16.86 4.65
C LEU A 313 -35.11 -16.46 3.21
N GLY A 314 -34.28 -15.65 2.56
CA GLY A 314 -34.62 -15.00 1.29
C GLY A 314 -34.00 -15.62 0.03
N LEU A 315 -32.92 -16.39 0.14
CA LEU A 315 -32.16 -16.88 -1.02
C LEU A 315 -32.98 -17.80 -1.93
N TYR A 316 -33.65 -18.80 -1.37
CA TYR A 316 -34.42 -19.76 -2.19
C TYR A 316 -35.63 -19.10 -2.88
N PRO A 317 -36.47 -18.31 -2.18
CA PRO A 317 -37.54 -17.54 -2.84
C PRO A 317 -37.01 -16.57 -3.91
N LEU A 318 -35.85 -15.95 -3.67
CA LEU A 318 -35.22 -15.05 -4.65
C LEU A 318 -34.76 -15.80 -5.90
N LEU A 319 -34.16 -16.98 -5.76
CA LEU A 319 -33.79 -17.82 -6.91
C LEU A 319 -35.02 -18.26 -7.72
N GLN A 320 -36.13 -18.57 -7.06
CA GLN A 320 -37.41 -18.86 -7.74
C GLN A 320 -37.95 -17.63 -8.48
N LEU A 321 -37.89 -16.44 -7.87
CA LEU A 321 -38.31 -15.19 -8.49
C LEU A 321 -37.45 -14.80 -9.71
N LEU A 322 -36.20 -15.24 -9.74
CA LEU A 322 -35.29 -15.06 -10.87
C LEU A 322 -35.51 -16.10 -11.99
N ASP A 323 -36.56 -16.93 -11.89
CA ASP A 323 -36.86 -18.01 -12.83
C ASP A 323 -35.68 -18.97 -13.02
N THR A 324 -34.95 -19.27 -11.94
CA THR A 324 -33.81 -20.20 -11.99
C THR A 324 -34.30 -21.61 -12.35
N PRO A 325 -33.76 -22.26 -13.40
CA PRO A 325 -34.21 -23.58 -13.84
C PRO A 325 -34.14 -24.66 -12.74
N GLN A 326 -35.14 -25.54 -12.71
CA GLN A 326 -35.29 -26.58 -11.68
C GLN A 326 -34.11 -27.56 -11.61
N ASN A 327 -33.41 -27.79 -12.71
CA ASN A 327 -32.26 -28.68 -12.76
C ASN A 327 -30.98 -28.07 -12.16
N ILE A 328 -30.92 -26.75 -11.91
CA ILE A 328 -29.75 -26.09 -11.32
C ILE A 328 -30.05 -25.34 -10.01
N ILE A 329 -31.32 -25.03 -9.70
CA ILE A 329 -31.70 -24.20 -8.56
C ILE A 329 -31.19 -24.74 -7.21
N HIS A 330 -31.16 -26.06 -7.02
CA HIS A 330 -30.66 -26.68 -5.80
C HIS A 330 -29.14 -26.56 -5.65
N GLU A 331 -28.38 -26.69 -6.74
CA GLU A 331 -26.93 -26.45 -6.73
C GLU A 331 -26.62 -24.97 -6.50
N SER A 332 -27.33 -24.07 -7.17
CA SER A 332 -27.22 -22.62 -6.98
C SER A 332 -27.48 -22.24 -5.51
N TYR A 333 -28.55 -22.78 -4.92
CA TYR A 333 -28.89 -22.56 -3.52
C TYR A 333 -27.82 -23.11 -2.57
N SER A 334 -27.35 -24.35 -2.79
CA SER A 334 -26.30 -24.97 -1.98
C SER A 334 -25.03 -24.11 -1.94
N TYR A 335 -24.58 -23.64 -3.11
CA TYR A 335 -23.40 -22.80 -3.25
C TYR A 335 -23.55 -21.45 -2.51
N ILE A 336 -24.59 -20.68 -2.84
CA ILE A 336 -24.76 -19.33 -2.27
C ILE A 336 -25.16 -19.35 -0.79
N SER A 337 -25.90 -20.37 -0.35
CA SER A 337 -26.23 -20.55 1.07
C SER A 337 -24.97 -20.80 1.89
N MET A 338 -24.06 -21.66 1.41
CA MET A 338 -22.79 -21.92 2.09
C MET A 338 -21.92 -20.66 2.23
N ILE A 339 -21.79 -19.88 1.15
CA ILE A 339 -21.04 -18.62 1.16
C ILE A 339 -21.65 -17.62 2.15
N THR A 340 -22.96 -17.43 2.09
CA THR A 340 -23.63 -16.42 2.91
C THR A 340 -23.72 -16.82 4.39
N LEU A 341 -23.77 -18.11 4.71
CA LEU A 341 -23.65 -18.62 6.08
C LEU A 341 -22.32 -18.23 6.72
N CYS A 342 -21.26 -18.15 5.91
CA CYS A 342 -19.90 -17.81 6.35
C CYS A 342 -19.51 -16.36 6.01
N VAL A 343 -20.46 -15.49 5.66
CA VAL A 343 -20.19 -14.10 5.22
C VAL A 343 -19.38 -13.29 6.24
N GLY A 344 -19.46 -13.65 7.52
CA GLY A 344 -18.66 -13.02 8.57
C GLY A 344 -17.16 -13.17 8.39
N VAL A 345 -16.71 -14.31 7.84
CA VAL A 345 -15.29 -14.56 7.56
C VAL A 345 -14.78 -13.63 6.46
N MET A 346 -15.54 -13.55 5.38
CA MET A 346 -15.28 -12.62 4.27
C MET A 346 -15.25 -11.17 4.75
N PHE A 347 -16.26 -10.79 5.54
CA PHE A 347 -16.36 -9.43 6.07
C PHE A 347 -15.19 -9.12 7.01
N ALA A 348 -14.80 -10.05 7.89
CA ALA A 348 -13.67 -9.88 8.80
C ALA A 348 -12.36 -9.64 8.05
N TYR A 349 -12.05 -10.45 7.03
CA TYR A 349 -10.86 -10.22 6.19
C TYR A 349 -10.90 -8.84 5.53
N ASN A 350 -12.00 -8.51 4.86
CA ASN A 350 -12.12 -7.25 4.13
C ASN A 350 -12.10 -6.02 5.05
N LEU A 351 -12.69 -6.12 6.24
CA LEU A 351 -12.59 -5.09 7.26
C LEU A 351 -11.14 -4.91 7.70
N CYS A 352 -10.43 -5.98 8.11
CA CYS A 352 -9.03 -5.90 8.51
C CYS A 352 -8.13 -5.32 7.39
N ALA A 353 -8.31 -5.77 6.15
CA ALA A 353 -7.60 -5.24 4.99
C ALA A 353 -7.93 -3.75 4.75
N GLY A 354 -9.18 -3.34 4.99
CA GLY A 354 -9.61 -1.94 4.97
C GLY A 354 -8.96 -1.10 6.07
N LEU A 355 -8.87 -1.62 7.30
CA LEU A 355 -8.23 -0.95 8.44
C LEU A 355 -6.72 -0.78 8.26
N LEU A 356 -6.02 -1.78 7.70
CA LEU A 356 -4.59 -1.66 7.36
C LEU A 356 -4.37 -0.62 6.25
N ARG A 357 -5.22 -0.61 5.22
CA ARG A 357 -5.18 0.42 4.18
C ARG A 357 -5.48 1.81 4.75
N ALA A 358 -6.39 1.92 5.71
CA ALA A 358 -6.76 3.17 6.36
C ALA A 358 -5.56 3.87 7.04
N ILE A 359 -4.51 3.12 7.43
CA ILE A 359 -3.28 3.65 8.04
C ILE A 359 -2.08 3.69 7.07
N GLY A 360 -2.32 3.53 5.77
CA GLY A 360 -1.30 3.62 4.73
C GLY A 360 -0.60 2.31 4.37
N ASN A 361 -1.03 1.15 4.89
CA ASN A 361 -0.45 -0.16 4.56
C ASN A 361 -1.33 -0.92 3.55
N SER A 362 -0.95 -0.90 2.27
CA SER A 362 -1.61 -1.66 1.21
C SER A 362 -0.91 -2.96 0.82
N VAL A 363 0.32 -3.19 1.30
CA VAL A 363 1.13 -4.36 0.93
C VAL A 363 0.80 -5.60 1.75
N MET A 364 0.58 -5.48 3.05
CA MET A 364 0.28 -6.66 3.87
C MET A 364 -1.06 -7.31 3.49
N PRO A 365 -2.15 -6.54 3.26
CA PRO A 365 -3.38 -7.10 2.70
C PRO A 365 -3.16 -7.84 1.37
N LEU A 366 -2.31 -7.31 0.48
CA LEU A 366 -1.95 -7.98 -0.77
C LEU A 366 -1.26 -9.33 -0.52
N ILE A 367 -0.27 -9.37 0.36
CA ILE A 367 0.48 -10.61 0.66
C ILE A 367 -0.48 -11.68 1.19
N PHE A 368 -1.38 -11.33 2.11
CA PHE A 368 -2.37 -12.27 2.64
C PHE A 368 -3.34 -12.72 1.56
N LEU A 369 -3.77 -11.83 0.66
CA LEU A 369 -4.62 -12.19 -0.48
C LEU A 369 -3.93 -13.18 -1.42
N ILE A 370 -2.65 -12.99 -1.72
CA ILE A 370 -1.88 -13.92 -2.57
C ILE A 370 -1.83 -15.31 -1.91
N ILE A 371 -1.50 -15.37 -0.63
CA ILE A 371 -1.46 -16.62 0.14
C ILE A 371 -2.83 -17.30 0.09
N SER A 372 -3.91 -16.55 0.36
CA SER A 372 -5.28 -17.07 0.30
C SER A 372 -5.69 -17.51 -1.10
N SER A 373 -5.26 -16.82 -2.15
CA SER A 373 -5.59 -17.20 -3.53
C SER A 373 -4.94 -18.55 -3.89
N ILE A 374 -3.68 -18.75 -3.50
CA ILE A 374 -2.97 -20.02 -3.71
C ILE A 374 -3.62 -21.15 -2.90
N ILE A 375 -3.92 -20.90 -1.63
CA ILE A 375 -4.58 -21.89 -0.77
C ILE A 375 -5.96 -22.24 -1.32
N ASN A 376 -6.74 -21.26 -1.79
CA ASN A 376 -8.05 -21.48 -2.38
C ASN A 376 -7.97 -22.42 -3.58
N VAL A 377 -7.08 -22.15 -4.55
CA VAL A 377 -6.90 -23.02 -5.73
C VAL A 377 -6.51 -24.46 -5.34
N ILE A 378 -5.62 -24.62 -4.35
CA ILE A 378 -5.23 -25.95 -3.86
C ILE A 378 -6.43 -26.67 -3.21
N LEU A 379 -7.20 -25.96 -2.39
CA LEU A 379 -8.38 -26.51 -1.72
C LEU A 379 -9.53 -26.81 -2.69
N ASP A 380 -9.72 -25.99 -3.73
CA ASP A 380 -10.71 -26.24 -4.77
C ASP A 380 -10.40 -27.55 -5.50
N LEU A 381 -9.15 -27.75 -5.93
CA LEU A 381 -8.72 -29.00 -6.54
C LEU A 381 -8.92 -30.19 -5.59
N LEU A 382 -8.54 -30.06 -4.31
CA LEU A 382 -8.70 -31.11 -3.32
C LEU A 382 -10.18 -31.47 -3.07
N PHE A 383 -11.02 -30.47 -2.77
CA PHE A 383 -12.41 -30.71 -2.36
C PHE A 383 -13.32 -31.11 -3.52
N ILE A 384 -13.06 -30.56 -4.71
CA ILE A 384 -13.89 -30.82 -5.88
C ILE A 384 -13.43 -32.10 -6.59
N SER A 385 -12.12 -32.29 -6.79
CA SER A 385 -11.58 -33.45 -7.53
C SER A 385 -11.44 -34.70 -6.66
N GLU A 386 -10.81 -34.60 -5.48
CA GLU A 386 -10.47 -35.79 -4.67
C GLU A 386 -11.57 -36.16 -3.67
N PHE A 387 -12.17 -35.17 -3.00
CA PHE A 387 -13.21 -35.43 -1.99
C PHE A 387 -14.63 -35.46 -2.56
N HIS A 388 -14.80 -35.13 -3.84
CA HIS A 388 -16.07 -35.14 -4.55
C HIS A 388 -17.20 -34.39 -3.82
N MET A 389 -16.88 -33.27 -3.17
CA MET A 389 -17.83 -32.46 -2.40
C MET A 389 -18.76 -31.61 -3.28
N GLY A 390 -18.67 -31.75 -4.61
CA GLY A 390 -19.42 -30.98 -5.59
C GLY A 390 -19.15 -29.47 -5.47
N ILE A 391 -20.12 -28.67 -5.91
CA ILE A 391 -20.04 -27.20 -5.93
C ILE A 391 -19.91 -26.60 -4.52
N GLN A 392 -20.36 -27.31 -3.49
CA GLN A 392 -20.23 -26.87 -2.10
C GLN A 392 -18.76 -26.92 -1.63
N GLY A 393 -17.94 -27.79 -2.22
CA GLY A 393 -16.50 -27.84 -2.01
C GLY A 393 -15.81 -26.51 -2.34
N ALA A 394 -16.18 -25.89 -3.47
CA ALA A 394 -15.68 -24.58 -3.90
C ALA A 394 -15.98 -23.47 -2.87
N ALA A 395 -17.22 -23.45 -2.37
CA ALA A 395 -17.63 -22.50 -1.34
C ALA A 395 -16.84 -22.69 -0.02
N ILE A 396 -16.62 -23.94 0.40
CA ILE A 396 -15.86 -24.25 1.62
C ILE A 396 -14.38 -23.85 1.45
N ALA A 397 -13.76 -24.17 0.33
CA ALA A 397 -12.39 -23.77 0.01
C ALA A 397 -12.23 -22.24 0.07
N THR A 398 -13.18 -21.50 -0.50
CA THR A 398 -13.22 -20.03 -0.44
C THR A 398 -13.29 -19.53 1.00
N VAL A 399 -14.17 -20.11 1.83
CA VAL A 399 -14.32 -19.72 3.24
C VAL A 399 -13.05 -19.99 4.04
N ILE A 400 -12.42 -21.16 3.86
CA ILE A 400 -11.19 -21.52 4.56
C ILE A 400 -10.05 -20.56 4.16
N ALA A 401 -9.89 -20.30 2.86
CA ALA A 401 -8.86 -19.40 2.36
C ALA A 401 -9.03 -17.97 2.91
N GLN A 402 -10.24 -17.43 2.86
CA GLN A 402 -10.55 -16.12 3.45
C GLN A 402 -10.36 -16.11 4.98
N GLY A 403 -10.68 -17.21 5.66
CA GLY A 403 -10.46 -17.38 7.10
C GLY A 403 -8.99 -17.30 7.46
N ILE A 404 -8.12 -17.98 6.71
CA ILE A 404 -6.68 -17.90 6.88
C ILE A 404 -6.20 -16.46 6.67
N SER A 405 -6.67 -15.78 5.61
CA SER A 405 -6.38 -14.36 5.38
C SER A 405 -6.83 -13.45 6.53
N ALA A 406 -8.02 -13.66 7.08
CA ALA A 406 -8.52 -12.91 8.23
C ALA A 406 -7.65 -13.11 9.47
N ILE A 407 -7.24 -14.37 9.74
CA ILE A 407 -6.36 -14.71 10.87
C ILE A 407 -4.98 -14.08 10.69
N LEU A 408 -4.38 -14.18 9.50
CA LEU A 408 -3.07 -13.57 9.21
C LEU A 408 -3.11 -12.05 9.37
N CYS A 409 -4.16 -11.40 8.85
CA CYS A 409 -4.45 -9.99 9.07
C CYS A 409 -4.51 -9.65 10.57
N LEU A 410 -5.30 -10.40 11.34
CA LEU A 410 -5.48 -10.14 12.77
C LEU A 410 -4.18 -10.33 13.56
N VAL A 411 -3.43 -11.40 13.31
CA VAL A 411 -2.12 -11.66 13.94
C VAL A 411 -1.13 -10.55 13.61
N TYR A 412 -1.09 -10.09 12.36
CA TYR A 412 -0.26 -8.96 11.96
C TYR A 412 -0.67 -7.69 12.70
N MET A 413 -1.97 -7.40 12.78
CA MET A 413 -2.48 -6.22 13.50
C MET A 413 -2.11 -6.23 14.98
N LEU A 414 -2.24 -7.40 15.64
CA LEU A 414 -1.87 -7.57 17.05
C LEU A 414 -0.38 -7.35 17.30
N LYS A 415 0.49 -7.80 16.38
CA LYS A 415 1.95 -7.74 16.57
C LYS A 415 2.59 -6.44 16.08
N LYS A 416 2.10 -5.86 14.98
CA LYS A 416 2.80 -4.78 14.25
C LYS A 416 2.02 -3.47 14.20
N THR A 417 0.69 -3.48 14.36
CA THR A 417 -0.12 -2.25 14.32
C THR A 417 -1.08 -2.14 15.53
N PRO A 418 -0.54 -2.14 16.78
CA PRO A 418 -1.35 -2.12 18.00
C PRO A 418 -2.24 -0.88 18.15
N LEU A 419 -1.99 0.18 17.37
CA LEU A 419 -2.88 1.34 17.29
C LEU A 419 -4.27 0.98 16.75
N LEU A 420 -4.38 -0.06 15.90
CA LEU A 420 -5.64 -0.57 15.38
C LEU A 420 -6.34 -1.56 16.34
N ILE A 421 -5.76 -1.85 17.50
CA ILE A 421 -6.34 -2.80 18.45
C ILE A 421 -7.09 -2.03 19.56
N PRO A 422 -8.43 -2.05 19.56
CA PRO A 422 -9.22 -1.39 20.60
C PRO A 422 -9.14 -2.19 21.91
N LYS A 423 -8.93 -1.46 23.01
CA LYS A 423 -9.17 -1.96 24.38
C LYS A 423 -10.66 -1.85 24.75
N ARG A 424 -11.10 -2.55 25.81
CA ARG A 424 -12.49 -2.54 26.32
C ARG A 424 -13.11 -1.14 26.45
N ILE A 425 -12.35 -0.15 26.90
CA ILE A 425 -12.82 1.23 27.06
C ILE A 425 -13.32 1.87 25.75
N HIS A 426 -12.74 1.49 24.61
CA HIS A 426 -13.10 2.08 23.32
C HIS A 426 -14.40 1.50 22.73
N PHE A 427 -14.98 0.47 23.36
CA PHE A 427 -16.28 -0.09 22.97
C PHE A 427 -17.46 0.69 23.57
N HIS A 428 -17.19 1.75 24.35
CA HIS A 428 -18.25 2.63 24.84
C HIS A 428 -19.03 3.26 23.68
N PHE A 429 -20.35 3.25 23.78
CA PHE A 429 -21.23 3.75 22.74
C PHE A 429 -21.12 5.28 22.62
N ASP A 430 -20.80 5.75 21.42
CA ASP A 430 -20.81 7.16 21.06
C ASP A 430 -21.78 7.38 19.92
N LYS A 431 -22.87 8.09 20.21
CA LYS A 431 -23.95 8.30 19.25
C LYS A 431 -23.45 8.97 17.97
N GLU A 432 -22.61 10.00 18.08
CA GLU A 432 -22.16 10.77 16.92
C GLU A 432 -21.21 9.95 16.05
N LEU A 433 -20.27 9.23 16.68
CA LEU A 433 -19.35 8.35 15.97
C LEU A 433 -20.08 7.20 15.27
N TYR A 434 -21.05 6.55 15.94
CA TYR A 434 -21.82 5.47 15.34
C TYR A 434 -22.72 5.98 14.20
N GLN A 435 -23.30 7.17 14.31
CA GLN A 435 -24.04 7.81 13.20
C GLN A 435 -23.11 8.14 12.02
N GLU A 436 -21.87 8.52 12.28
CA GLU A 436 -20.89 8.77 11.24
C GLU A 436 -20.48 7.47 10.54
N LEU A 437 -20.12 6.44 11.31
CA LEU A 437 -19.73 5.11 10.80
C LEU A 437 -20.86 4.44 10.00
N THR A 438 -22.06 4.34 10.59
CA THR A 438 -23.20 3.71 9.91
C THR A 438 -23.65 4.51 8.70
N GLY A 439 -23.70 5.84 8.79
CA GLY A 439 -24.06 6.70 7.67
C GLY A 439 -23.08 6.59 6.50
N GLN A 440 -21.77 6.52 6.78
CA GLN A 440 -20.75 6.34 5.75
C GLN A 440 -20.75 4.90 5.19
N GLY A 441 -20.85 3.90 6.06
CA GLY A 441 -20.91 2.49 5.69
C GLY A 441 -22.10 2.18 4.80
N PHE A 442 -23.33 2.48 5.23
CA PHE A 442 -24.52 2.20 4.44
C PHE A 442 -24.60 3.00 3.15
N SER A 443 -24.14 4.25 3.13
CA SER A 443 -24.00 5.00 1.87
C SER A 443 -23.17 4.21 0.86
N MET A 444 -22.01 3.70 1.26
CA MET A 444 -21.13 2.90 0.42
C MET A 444 -21.75 1.56 0.00
N GLY A 445 -22.42 0.87 0.93
CA GLY A 445 -23.15 -0.36 0.63
C GLY A 445 -24.25 -0.13 -0.42
N PHE A 446 -25.10 0.87 -0.23
CA PHE A 446 -26.18 1.18 -1.17
C PHE A 446 -25.66 1.65 -2.53
N MET A 447 -24.55 2.39 -2.58
CA MET A 447 -23.93 2.75 -3.85
C MET A 447 -23.57 1.49 -4.66
N MET A 448 -22.92 0.50 -4.04
CA MET A 448 -22.60 -0.75 -4.73
C MET A 448 -23.85 -1.51 -5.16
N ALA A 449 -24.85 -1.64 -4.28
CA ALA A 449 -26.09 -2.34 -4.59
C ALA A 449 -26.88 -1.70 -5.77
N ILE A 450 -26.95 -0.36 -5.82
CA ILE A 450 -27.64 0.38 -6.88
C ILE A 450 -26.92 0.20 -8.23
N VAL A 451 -25.59 0.27 -8.25
CA VAL A 451 -24.78 0.05 -9.45
C VAL A 451 -24.96 -1.38 -9.98
N SER A 452 -24.90 -2.39 -9.10
CA SER A 452 -25.14 -3.79 -9.47
C SER A 452 -26.55 -3.99 -10.03
N SER A 453 -27.57 -3.41 -9.39
CA SER A 453 -28.96 -3.47 -9.86
C SER A 453 -29.12 -2.89 -11.26
N GLY A 454 -28.46 -1.76 -11.56
CA GLY A 454 -28.49 -1.16 -12.89
C GLY A 454 -27.88 -2.08 -13.95
N THR A 455 -26.79 -2.78 -13.61
CA THR A 455 -26.11 -3.72 -14.51
C THR A 455 -27.02 -4.91 -14.86
N VAL A 456 -27.81 -5.43 -13.92
CA VAL A 456 -28.80 -6.49 -14.17
C VAL A 456 -29.86 -6.04 -15.18
N ILE A 457 -30.36 -4.81 -15.05
CA ILE A 457 -31.37 -4.26 -15.97
C ILE A 457 -30.81 -4.14 -17.39
N LEU A 458 -29.58 -3.65 -17.52
CA LEU A 458 -28.91 -3.56 -18.83
C LEU A 458 -28.69 -4.94 -19.44
N GLN A 459 -28.29 -5.94 -18.64
CA GLN A 459 -28.10 -7.32 -19.09
C GLN A 459 -29.40 -7.94 -19.60
N LYS A 460 -30.54 -7.68 -18.95
CA LYS A 460 -31.86 -8.14 -19.42
C LYS A 460 -32.17 -7.62 -20.84
N ALA A 461 -31.84 -6.36 -21.13
CA ALA A 461 -32.01 -5.79 -22.46
C ALA A 461 -31.03 -6.42 -23.48
N ILE A 462 -29.79 -6.73 -23.08
CA ILE A 462 -28.80 -7.37 -23.94
C ILE A 462 -29.23 -8.78 -24.36
N ASN A 463 -29.87 -9.53 -23.47
CA ASN A 463 -30.34 -10.89 -23.73
C ASN A 463 -31.40 -10.95 -24.85
N GLY A 464 -32.02 -9.83 -25.23
CA GLY A 464 -32.90 -9.74 -26.39
C GLY A 464 -32.17 -9.73 -27.75
N PHE A 465 -30.86 -9.48 -27.77
CA PHE A 465 -30.05 -9.60 -28.97
C PHE A 465 -29.51 -11.02 -29.07
N GLY A 466 -29.69 -11.71 -30.20
CA GLY A 466 -29.37 -13.13 -30.35
C GLY A 466 -27.95 -13.55 -29.91
N TYR A 467 -27.74 -14.86 -29.73
CA TYR A 467 -26.58 -15.44 -29.03
C TYR A 467 -25.20 -14.94 -29.50
N LEU A 468 -25.02 -14.65 -30.81
CA LEU A 468 -23.75 -14.11 -31.34
C LEU A 468 -23.43 -12.71 -30.78
N THR A 469 -24.44 -11.86 -30.60
CA THR A 469 -24.25 -10.52 -30.01
C THR A 469 -23.96 -10.63 -28.53
N ILE A 470 -24.63 -11.53 -27.81
CA ILE A 470 -24.36 -11.82 -26.39
C ILE A 470 -22.92 -12.29 -26.21
N ALA A 471 -22.44 -13.21 -27.06
CA ALA A 471 -21.08 -13.71 -27.01
C ALA A 471 -20.04 -12.60 -27.23
N GLY A 472 -20.25 -11.75 -28.24
CA GLY A 472 -19.40 -10.59 -28.51
C GLY A 472 -19.39 -9.58 -27.35
N HIS A 473 -20.56 -9.27 -26.80
CA HIS A 473 -20.71 -8.37 -25.66
C HIS A 473 -20.03 -8.91 -24.40
N THR A 474 -20.27 -10.18 -24.06
CA THR A 474 -19.70 -10.83 -22.87
C THR A 474 -18.18 -10.84 -22.94
N THR A 475 -17.62 -11.15 -24.11
CA THR A 475 -16.18 -11.10 -24.37
C THR A 475 -15.63 -9.68 -24.16
N ALA A 476 -16.30 -8.68 -24.74
CA ALA A 476 -15.92 -7.29 -24.58
C ALA A 476 -16.01 -6.81 -23.13
N ARG A 477 -17.03 -7.23 -22.37
CA ARG A 477 -17.18 -6.92 -20.94
C ARG A 477 -16.05 -7.50 -20.09
N LYS A 478 -15.59 -8.73 -20.38
CA LYS A 478 -14.40 -9.30 -19.71
C LYS A 478 -13.16 -8.44 -19.92
N ILE A 479 -12.88 -8.02 -21.16
CA ILE A 479 -11.76 -7.12 -21.48
C ILE A 479 -11.95 -5.76 -20.79
N ASN A 480 -13.15 -5.21 -20.86
CA ASN A 480 -13.51 -3.93 -20.25
C ASN A 480 -13.30 -3.92 -18.74
N ALA A 481 -13.58 -5.02 -18.04
CA ALA A 481 -13.34 -5.12 -16.60
C ALA A 481 -11.85 -4.88 -16.25
N PHE A 482 -10.91 -5.48 -16.99
CA PHE A 482 -9.48 -5.23 -16.82
C PHE A 482 -9.09 -3.78 -17.12
N LEU A 483 -9.69 -3.17 -18.15
CA LEU A 483 -9.41 -1.78 -18.53
C LEU A 483 -9.94 -0.77 -17.50
N MET A 484 -11.01 -1.10 -16.77
CA MET A 484 -11.56 -0.26 -15.70
C MET A 484 -10.77 -0.38 -14.37
N MET A 485 -10.02 -1.47 -14.14
CA MET A 485 -9.32 -1.71 -12.87
C MET A 485 -8.36 -0.58 -12.45
N PRO A 486 -7.52 0.01 -13.33
CA PRO A 486 -6.63 1.10 -12.93
C PRO A 486 -7.38 2.34 -12.44
N CYS A 487 -8.48 2.72 -13.13
CA CYS A 487 -9.33 3.84 -12.71
C CYS A 487 -9.93 3.61 -11.33
N GLY A 488 -10.49 2.41 -11.08
CA GLY A 488 -11.03 2.03 -9.78
C GLY A 488 -9.98 2.03 -8.67
N THR A 489 -8.78 1.53 -8.97
CA THR A 489 -7.67 1.44 -8.01
C THR A 489 -7.16 2.83 -7.59
N VAL A 490 -6.92 3.71 -8.56
CA VAL A 490 -6.49 5.09 -8.26
C VAL A 490 -7.55 5.82 -7.46
N ALA A 491 -8.83 5.65 -7.79
CA ALA A 491 -9.94 6.25 -7.05
C ALA A 491 -10.04 5.74 -5.61
N ALA A 492 -9.92 4.43 -5.37
CA ALA A 492 -9.92 3.85 -4.03
C ALA A 492 -8.72 4.33 -3.19
N SER A 493 -7.55 4.44 -3.82
CA SER A 493 -6.34 4.97 -3.20
C SER A 493 -6.50 6.43 -2.79
N LEU A 494 -7.10 7.24 -3.67
CA LEU A 494 -7.44 8.63 -3.39
C LEU A 494 -8.49 8.78 -2.29
N SER A 495 -9.44 7.84 -2.15
CA SER A 495 -10.39 7.86 -1.03
C SER A 495 -9.66 7.86 0.32
N THR A 496 -8.67 6.98 0.48
CA THR A 496 -7.85 6.88 1.69
C THR A 496 -6.98 8.11 1.87
N PHE A 497 -6.29 8.55 0.82
CA PHE A 497 -5.47 9.76 0.83
C PHE A 497 -6.29 10.99 1.24
N VAL A 498 -7.46 11.21 0.65
CA VAL A 498 -8.34 12.34 0.95
C VAL A 498 -8.87 12.24 2.38
N SER A 499 -9.23 11.04 2.86
CA SER A 499 -9.71 10.84 4.22
C SER A 499 -8.65 11.20 5.26
N GLN A 500 -7.41 10.70 5.11
CA GLN A 500 -6.30 11.04 6.00
C GLN A 500 -5.98 12.54 5.95
N ASN A 501 -5.84 13.11 4.76
CA ASN A 501 -5.55 14.53 4.62
C ASN A 501 -6.69 15.42 5.12
N LYS A 502 -7.95 14.95 5.07
CA LYS A 502 -9.09 15.65 5.66
C LYS A 502 -9.02 15.63 7.18
N GLY A 503 -8.61 14.51 7.77
CA GLY A 503 -8.31 14.40 9.21
C GLY A 503 -7.18 15.33 9.64
N ALA A 504 -6.11 15.40 8.83
CA ALA A 504 -4.96 16.28 9.05
C ALA A 504 -5.22 17.77 8.70
N ASN A 505 -6.43 18.10 8.25
CA ASN A 505 -6.83 19.41 7.75
C ASN A 505 -5.92 19.98 6.63
N GLN A 506 -5.43 19.13 5.73
CA GLN A 506 -4.55 19.49 4.61
C GLN A 506 -5.33 19.63 3.30
N ARG A 507 -6.17 20.68 3.23
CA ARG A 507 -7.03 20.96 2.07
C ARG A 507 -6.27 21.12 0.75
N GLU A 508 -5.19 21.89 0.74
CA GLU A 508 -4.40 22.13 -0.49
C GLU A 508 -3.84 20.82 -1.06
N ARG A 509 -3.34 19.97 -0.17
CA ARG A 509 -2.82 18.66 -0.51
C ARG A 509 -3.89 17.72 -1.07
N ILE A 510 -5.13 17.80 -0.58
CA ILE A 510 -6.28 17.10 -1.18
C ILE A 510 -6.48 17.53 -2.63
N ILE A 511 -6.49 18.84 -2.90
CA ILE A 511 -6.72 19.39 -4.24
C ILE A 511 -5.59 18.96 -5.19
N GLU A 512 -4.33 19.05 -4.76
CA GLU A 512 -3.18 18.59 -5.56
C GLU A 512 -3.20 17.07 -5.79
N GLY A 513 -3.58 16.28 -4.78
CA GLY A 513 -3.76 14.82 -4.92
C GLY A 513 -4.80 14.46 -5.98
N ILE A 514 -5.93 15.16 -6.01
CA ILE A 514 -6.97 14.95 -7.02
C ILE A 514 -6.46 15.30 -8.42
N LYS A 515 -5.73 16.41 -8.58
CA LYS A 515 -5.12 16.80 -9.87
C LYS A 515 -4.13 15.75 -10.37
N VAL A 516 -3.31 15.19 -9.47
CA VAL A 516 -2.40 14.09 -9.80
C VAL A 516 -3.19 12.86 -10.23
N GLY A 517 -4.25 12.51 -9.49
CA GLY A 517 -5.19 11.45 -9.86
C GLY A 517 -5.77 11.61 -11.25
N PHE A 518 -6.28 12.80 -11.58
CA PHE A 518 -6.81 13.14 -12.89
C PHE A 518 -5.77 12.94 -14.00
N LYS A 519 -4.53 13.39 -13.79
CA LYS A 519 -3.45 13.18 -14.77
C LYS A 519 -3.19 11.68 -15.00
N ILE A 520 -3.17 10.88 -13.93
CA ILE A 520 -2.95 9.43 -14.02
C ILE A 520 -4.08 8.75 -14.81
N VAL A 521 -5.35 9.01 -14.46
CA VAL A 521 -6.49 8.33 -15.13
C VAL A 521 -6.74 8.83 -16.54
N VAL A 522 -6.44 10.10 -16.85
CA VAL A 522 -6.48 10.62 -18.22
C VAL A 522 -5.37 9.98 -19.06
N GLY A 523 -4.15 9.89 -18.53
CA GLY A 523 -3.04 9.17 -19.18
C GLY A 523 -3.40 7.72 -19.45
N TRP A 524 -4.00 7.04 -18.48
CA TRP A 524 -4.52 5.67 -18.67
C TRP A 524 -5.63 5.61 -19.73
N GLY A 525 -6.60 6.52 -19.71
CA GLY A 525 -7.68 6.55 -20.70
C GLY A 525 -7.17 6.73 -22.13
N ILE A 526 -6.17 7.59 -22.34
CA ILE A 526 -5.51 7.75 -23.65
C ILE A 526 -4.81 6.45 -24.06
N LEU A 527 -4.03 5.84 -23.16
CA LEU A 527 -3.35 4.58 -23.43
C LEU A 527 -4.34 3.45 -23.77
N ALA A 528 -5.40 3.29 -22.98
CA ALA A 528 -6.44 2.29 -23.20
C ALA A 528 -7.18 2.52 -24.52
N THR A 529 -7.40 3.78 -24.91
CA THR A 529 -7.98 4.14 -26.21
C THR A 529 -7.09 3.69 -27.36
N ILE A 530 -5.80 4.02 -27.31
CA ILE A 530 -4.84 3.61 -28.34
C ILE A 530 -4.80 2.08 -28.43
N LEU A 531 -4.74 1.40 -27.29
CA LEU A 531 -4.73 -0.06 -27.24
C LEU A 531 -6.01 -0.67 -27.85
N MET A 532 -7.19 -0.14 -27.55
CA MET A 532 -8.45 -0.68 -28.10
C MET A 532 -8.67 -0.33 -29.57
N LEU A 533 -8.20 0.81 -30.04
CA LEU A 533 -8.27 1.13 -31.47
C LEU A 533 -7.45 0.15 -32.31
N VAL A 534 -6.30 -0.29 -31.82
CA VAL A 534 -5.39 -1.21 -32.53
C VAL A 534 -5.73 -2.68 -32.28
N PHE A 535 -6.00 -3.06 -31.03
CA PHE A 535 -6.03 -4.46 -30.59
C PHE A 535 -7.41 -4.99 -30.20
N ALA A 536 -8.48 -4.19 -30.21
CA ALA A 536 -9.80 -4.67 -29.73
C ALA A 536 -10.27 -5.92 -30.47
N LYS A 537 -10.19 -5.96 -31.81
CA LYS A 537 -10.64 -7.11 -32.60
C LYS A 537 -9.76 -8.36 -32.38
N PRO A 538 -8.42 -8.29 -32.43
CA PRO A 538 -7.55 -9.40 -32.03
C PRO A 538 -7.79 -9.92 -30.60
N LEU A 539 -7.99 -9.02 -29.63
CA LEU A 539 -8.25 -9.40 -28.24
C LEU A 539 -9.61 -10.10 -28.08
N VAL A 540 -10.64 -9.61 -28.76
CA VAL A 540 -11.96 -10.26 -28.77
C VAL A 540 -11.86 -11.63 -29.43
N ALA A 541 -11.11 -11.78 -30.53
CA ALA A 541 -10.88 -13.09 -31.15
C ALA A 541 -10.17 -14.05 -30.19
N LEU A 542 -9.11 -13.58 -29.52
CA LEU A 542 -8.34 -14.38 -28.57
C LEU A 542 -9.19 -14.87 -27.39
N ILE A 543 -10.01 -14.00 -26.80
CA ILE A 543 -10.80 -14.35 -25.60
C ILE A 543 -12.06 -15.12 -25.95
N SER A 544 -12.72 -14.82 -27.07
CA SER A 544 -13.92 -15.55 -27.48
C SER A 544 -13.63 -16.89 -28.16
N GLY A 545 -12.43 -17.09 -28.72
CA GLY A 545 -12.13 -18.22 -29.60
C GLY A 545 -12.97 -18.26 -30.89
N SER A 546 -13.72 -17.19 -31.18
CA SER A 546 -14.68 -17.13 -32.28
C SER A 546 -14.12 -16.42 -33.50
N ASN A 547 -14.34 -17.01 -34.68
CA ASN A 547 -14.06 -16.38 -35.97
C ASN A 547 -15.31 -15.74 -36.60
N GLN A 548 -16.45 -15.74 -35.88
CA GLN A 548 -17.69 -15.17 -36.40
C GLN A 548 -17.60 -13.65 -36.46
N SER A 549 -17.85 -13.09 -37.64
CA SER A 549 -17.72 -11.64 -37.90
C SER A 549 -18.59 -10.80 -36.96
N VAL A 550 -19.80 -11.28 -36.64
CA VAL A 550 -20.73 -10.61 -35.71
C VAL A 550 -20.15 -10.49 -34.30
N VAL A 551 -19.55 -11.57 -33.78
CA VAL A 551 -18.94 -11.60 -32.43
C VAL A 551 -17.76 -10.62 -32.38
N LEU A 552 -16.87 -10.71 -33.38
CA LEU A 552 -15.67 -9.89 -33.46
C LEU A 552 -15.99 -8.41 -33.60
N ASN A 553 -16.88 -8.06 -34.53
CA ASN A 553 -17.21 -6.66 -34.83
C ASN A 553 -18.01 -6.03 -33.68
N ASN A 554 -19.00 -6.72 -33.11
CA ASN A 554 -19.78 -6.19 -31.98
C ASN A 554 -18.93 -6.03 -30.71
N GLY A 555 -18.07 -7.01 -30.43
CA GLY A 555 -17.17 -6.95 -29.29
C GLY A 555 -16.12 -5.84 -29.44
N SER A 556 -15.51 -5.73 -30.63
CA SER A 556 -14.50 -4.69 -30.88
C SER A 556 -15.10 -3.29 -30.89
N LEU A 557 -16.29 -3.13 -31.48
CA LEU A 557 -16.99 -1.84 -31.54
C LEU A 557 -17.35 -1.35 -30.13
N TYR A 558 -17.81 -2.24 -29.25
CA TYR A 558 -18.07 -1.90 -27.85
C TYR A 558 -16.81 -1.32 -27.18
N LEU A 559 -15.67 -2.01 -27.30
CA LEU A 559 -14.40 -1.57 -26.69
C LEU A 559 -13.88 -0.27 -27.29
N GLN A 560 -13.92 -0.12 -28.61
CA GLN A 560 -13.44 1.07 -29.31
C GLN A 560 -14.25 2.32 -28.95
N ILE A 561 -15.57 2.18 -28.76
CA ILE A 561 -16.43 3.30 -28.35
C ILE A 561 -16.29 3.60 -26.86
N ASN A 562 -16.13 2.58 -26.00
CA ASN A 562 -16.03 2.80 -24.55
C ASN A 562 -14.65 3.33 -24.11
N ALA A 563 -13.57 2.95 -24.79
CA ALA A 563 -12.22 3.25 -24.33
C ALA A 563 -11.90 4.75 -24.15
N PRO A 564 -12.31 5.67 -25.06
CA PRO A 564 -12.16 7.12 -24.86
C PRO A 564 -12.80 7.63 -23.56
N PHE A 565 -13.87 6.99 -23.11
CA PHE A 565 -14.62 7.39 -21.92
C PHE A 565 -14.05 6.84 -20.62
N TYR A 566 -13.00 6.00 -20.65
CA TYR A 566 -12.31 5.60 -19.42
C TYR A 566 -11.63 6.77 -18.71
N ALA A 567 -11.23 7.82 -19.44
CA ALA A 567 -10.77 9.07 -18.84
C ALA A 567 -11.90 9.75 -18.04
N VAL A 568 -13.10 9.82 -18.62
CA VAL A 568 -14.30 10.38 -17.97
C VAL A 568 -14.69 9.54 -16.75
N LEU A 569 -14.72 8.21 -16.90
CA LEU A 569 -14.97 7.27 -15.82
C LEU A 569 -13.94 7.44 -14.69
N GLY A 570 -12.65 7.56 -15.01
CA GLY A 570 -11.60 7.78 -14.03
C GLY A 570 -11.81 9.06 -13.21
N ILE A 571 -12.12 10.17 -13.87
CA ILE A 571 -12.44 11.44 -13.22
C ILE A 571 -13.68 11.30 -12.32
N LEU A 572 -14.73 10.68 -12.84
CA LEU A 572 -15.96 10.37 -12.10
C LEU A 572 -15.68 9.57 -10.83
N LEU A 573 -14.91 8.48 -10.93
CA LEU A 573 -14.60 7.61 -9.81
C LEU A 573 -13.75 8.34 -8.77
N ILE A 574 -12.78 9.14 -9.20
CA ILE A 574 -11.96 9.98 -8.31
C ILE A 574 -12.83 10.97 -7.55
N LEU A 575 -13.72 11.70 -8.23
CA LEU A 575 -14.60 12.69 -7.59
C LEU A 575 -15.56 12.03 -6.60
N ARG A 576 -16.16 10.89 -6.99
CA ARG A 576 -17.03 10.09 -6.15
C ARG A 576 -16.31 9.69 -4.86
N ASN A 577 -15.13 9.07 -4.97
CA ASN A 577 -14.34 8.60 -3.83
C ASN A 577 -13.79 9.76 -2.99
N THR A 578 -13.44 10.88 -3.62
CA THR A 578 -12.99 12.10 -2.93
C THR A 578 -14.10 12.66 -2.05
N LEU A 579 -15.32 12.82 -2.60
CA LEU A 579 -16.46 13.34 -1.85
C LEU A 579 -16.80 12.44 -0.66
N GLN A 580 -16.68 11.11 -0.83
CA GLN A 580 -16.82 10.15 0.27
C GLN A 580 -15.72 10.35 1.33
N GLY A 581 -14.45 10.48 0.92
CA GLY A 581 -13.34 10.75 1.83
C GLY A 581 -13.45 12.08 2.58
N LEU A 582 -14.15 13.06 1.99
CA LEU A 582 -14.53 14.32 2.66
C LEU A 582 -15.74 14.17 3.62
N GLY A 583 -16.33 12.98 3.73
CA GLY A 583 -17.50 12.68 4.57
C GLY A 583 -18.86 12.99 3.93
N LYS A 584 -18.93 13.20 2.61
CA LYS A 584 -20.21 13.39 1.91
C LYS A 584 -20.85 12.03 1.62
N LYS A 585 -21.95 11.75 2.33
CA LYS A 585 -22.69 10.48 2.25
C LYS A 585 -23.71 10.42 1.12
N ILE A 586 -24.49 11.50 0.91
CA ILE A 586 -25.62 11.50 -0.03
C ILE A 586 -25.18 11.83 -1.46
N VAL A 587 -24.26 12.79 -1.63
CA VAL A 587 -23.86 13.27 -2.96
C VAL A 587 -23.32 12.15 -3.86
N PRO A 588 -22.40 11.27 -3.39
CA PRO A 588 -21.96 10.11 -4.16
C PRO A 588 -23.10 9.12 -4.48
N LEU A 589 -24.05 8.94 -3.55
CA LEU A 589 -25.21 8.06 -3.73
C LEU A 589 -26.12 8.54 -4.87
N VAL A 590 -26.36 9.85 -4.97
CA VAL A 590 -27.13 10.45 -6.07
C VAL A 590 -26.52 10.10 -7.43
N SER A 591 -25.18 10.12 -7.56
CA SER A 591 -24.53 9.71 -8.82
C SER A 591 -24.83 8.26 -9.19
N SER A 592 -25.00 7.36 -8.21
CA SER A 592 -25.36 5.96 -8.45
C SER A 592 -26.84 5.80 -8.82
N ILE A 593 -27.72 6.64 -8.26
CA ILE A 593 -29.14 6.70 -8.66
C ILE A 593 -29.27 7.18 -10.11
N ILE A 594 -28.50 8.19 -10.52
CA ILE A 594 -28.43 8.64 -11.92
C ILE A 594 -27.99 7.48 -12.83
N GLU A 595 -27.01 6.68 -12.39
CA GLU A 595 -26.56 5.50 -13.12
C GLU A 595 -27.69 4.49 -13.34
N PHE A 596 -28.39 4.13 -12.26
CA PHE A 596 -29.49 3.19 -12.28
C PHE A 596 -30.64 3.66 -13.18
N LEU A 597 -31.12 4.89 -12.97
CA LEU A 597 -32.22 5.45 -13.76
C LEU A 597 -31.81 5.62 -15.23
N GLY A 598 -30.57 6.01 -15.49
CA GLY A 598 -30.02 6.07 -16.84
C GLY A 598 -30.06 4.71 -17.53
N LYS A 599 -29.63 3.64 -16.86
CA LYS A 599 -29.68 2.27 -17.41
C LYS A 599 -31.13 1.81 -17.66
N VAL A 600 -32.08 2.17 -16.79
CA VAL A 600 -33.52 1.90 -17.02
C VAL A 600 -34.02 2.61 -18.28
N VAL A 601 -33.74 3.91 -18.42
CA VAL A 601 -34.14 4.71 -19.59
C VAL A 601 -33.54 4.15 -20.87
N PHE A 602 -32.26 3.78 -20.85
CA PHE A 602 -31.61 3.16 -22.01
C PHE A 602 -32.22 1.81 -22.36
N ALA A 603 -32.49 0.95 -21.37
CA ALA A 603 -33.09 -0.37 -21.57
C ALA A 603 -34.49 -0.28 -22.20
N TRP A 604 -35.31 0.69 -21.80
CA TRP A 604 -36.70 0.79 -22.26
C TRP A 604 -36.90 1.67 -23.50
N LEU A 605 -36.06 2.69 -23.71
CA LEU A 605 -36.25 3.64 -24.81
C LEU A 605 -35.14 3.54 -25.85
N CYS A 606 -33.89 3.71 -25.45
CA CYS A 606 -32.78 3.83 -26.40
C CYS A 606 -32.41 2.51 -27.08
N ILE A 607 -32.39 1.40 -26.34
CA ILE A 607 -32.00 0.08 -26.86
C ILE A 607 -33.02 -0.44 -27.88
N PRO A 608 -34.35 -0.35 -27.65
CA PRO A 608 -35.33 -0.69 -28.69
C PRO A 608 -35.20 0.14 -29.97
N MET A 609 -34.78 1.41 -29.88
CA MET A 609 -34.62 2.30 -31.04
C MET A 609 -33.30 2.13 -31.78
N LEU A 610 -32.20 1.92 -31.05
CA LEU A 610 -30.82 1.93 -31.58
C LEU A 610 -30.21 0.53 -31.66
N GLY A 611 -30.92 -0.50 -31.24
CA GLY A 611 -30.43 -1.87 -31.15
C GLY A 611 -29.19 -1.97 -30.24
N TYR A 612 -28.24 -2.83 -30.63
CA TYR A 612 -27.01 -3.06 -29.85
C TYR A 612 -26.14 -1.80 -29.72
N PHE A 613 -26.24 -0.85 -30.64
CA PHE A 613 -25.54 0.43 -30.50
C PHE A 613 -26.01 1.20 -29.26
N GLY A 614 -27.31 1.12 -28.93
CA GLY A 614 -27.88 1.67 -27.70
C GLY A 614 -27.27 1.08 -26.43
N VAL A 615 -26.88 -0.20 -26.45
CA VAL A 615 -26.14 -0.85 -25.36
C VAL A 615 -24.73 -0.25 -25.25
N ILE A 616 -24.03 -0.11 -26.39
CA ILE A 616 -22.64 0.34 -26.43
C ILE A 616 -22.48 1.76 -25.83
N ILE A 617 -23.39 2.68 -26.17
CA ILE A 617 -23.31 4.08 -25.73
C ILE A 617 -23.92 4.33 -24.34
N CYS A 618 -24.63 3.36 -23.77
CA CYS A 618 -25.35 3.51 -22.50
C CYS A 618 -24.43 3.99 -21.37
N GLU A 619 -23.38 3.21 -21.05
CA GLU A 619 -22.45 3.55 -19.97
C GLU A 619 -21.67 4.85 -20.23
N PRO A 620 -21.08 5.09 -21.42
CA PRO A 620 -20.40 6.34 -21.75
C PRO A 620 -21.24 7.60 -21.52
N VAL A 621 -22.50 7.60 -21.98
CA VAL A 621 -23.39 8.75 -21.85
C VAL A 621 -23.71 8.99 -20.37
N ILE A 622 -24.01 7.93 -19.63
CA ILE A 622 -24.35 8.05 -18.21
C ILE A 622 -23.14 8.50 -17.39
N TRP A 623 -21.93 8.01 -17.69
CA TRP A 623 -20.69 8.46 -17.04
C TRP A 623 -20.48 9.97 -17.23
N CYS A 624 -20.75 10.52 -18.42
CA CYS A 624 -20.67 11.96 -18.65
C CYS A 624 -21.63 12.74 -17.74
N LEU A 625 -22.90 12.31 -17.65
CA LEU A 625 -23.91 12.96 -16.81
C LEU A 625 -23.53 12.94 -15.32
N MET A 626 -23.10 11.77 -14.83
CA MET A 626 -22.65 11.59 -13.45
C MET A 626 -21.39 12.41 -13.16
N CYS A 627 -20.45 12.45 -14.10
CA CYS A 627 -19.22 13.23 -13.97
C CYS A 627 -19.53 14.73 -13.82
N LEU A 628 -20.44 15.28 -14.64
CA LEU A 628 -20.90 16.66 -14.54
C LEU A 628 -21.53 16.96 -13.16
N GLN A 629 -22.41 16.07 -12.68
CA GLN A 629 -23.03 16.21 -11.36
C GLN A 629 -21.99 16.21 -10.23
N LEU A 630 -21.00 15.32 -10.29
CA LEU A 630 -19.94 15.22 -9.29
C LEU A 630 -18.95 16.38 -9.35
N LEU A 631 -18.60 16.87 -10.54
CA LEU A 631 -17.78 18.07 -10.73
C LEU A 631 -18.46 19.29 -10.09
N TYR A 632 -19.74 19.51 -10.41
CA TYR A 632 -20.53 20.58 -9.81
C TYR A 632 -20.53 20.47 -8.27
N SER A 633 -20.76 19.26 -7.75
CA SER A 633 -20.81 19.04 -6.30
C SER A 633 -19.46 19.21 -5.61
N PHE A 634 -18.37 18.84 -6.27
CA PHE A 634 -17.00 19.00 -5.77
C PHE A 634 -16.62 20.47 -5.66
N PHE A 635 -16.78 21.25 -6.75
CA PHE A 635 -16.44 22.67 -6.75
C PHE A 635 -17.36 23.52 -5.86
N ASN A 636 -18.60 23.07 -5.60
CA ASN A 636 -19.51 23.73 -4.67
C ASN A 636 -19.39 23.29 -3.22
N ASN A 637 -18.51 22.33 -2.91
CA ASN A 637 -18.31 21.87 -1.54
C ASN A 637 -17.70 22.99 -0.68
N PRO A 638 -18.30 23.37 0.46
CA PRO A 638 -17.80 24.47 1.30
C PRO A 638 -16.35 24.28 1.73
N TYR A 639 -15.94 23.05 2.09
CA TYR A 639 -14.57 22.75 2.46
C TYR A 639 -13.58 22.92 1.30
N ILE A 640 -14.03 22.77 0.06
CA ILE A 640 -13.20 22.98 -1.13
C ILE A 640 -13.22 24.44 -1.56
N LYS A 641 -14.26 25.23 -1.26
CA LYS A 641 -14.34 26.66 -1.57
C LYS A 641 -13.60 27.54 -0.56
N ASP A 642 -13.79 27.28 0.71
CA ASP A 642 -13.50 28.25 1.76
C ASP A 642 -12.03 28.23 2.19
N LYS A 643 -11.32 29.35 1.99
CA LYS A 643 -9.95 29.59 2.50
C LYS A 643 -9.94 30.05 3.96
N ALA A 644 -11.09 30.43 4.54
CA ALA A 644 -11.14 31.01 5.89
C ALA A 644 -11.03 29.96 7.01
N GLN A 645 -11.42 28.70 6.77
CA GLN A 645 -11.25 27.61 7.76
C GLN A 645 -9.78 27.29 8.07
N ASP A 646 -8.86 27.58 7.13
CA ASP A 646 -7.42 27.41 7.32
C ASP A 646 -6.87 28.39 8.39
N ILE A 647 -7.53 29.53 8.60
CA ILE A 647 -7.16 30.57 9.58
C ILE A 647 -7.67 30.22 10.98
N HIS A 648 -8.91 29.75 11.09
CA HIS A 648 -9.52 29.44 12.40
C HIS A 648 -8.84 28.25 13.09
N PHE A 649 -8.40 27.25 12.33
CA PHE A 649 -7.65 26.10 12.85
C PHE A 649 -6.22 26.46 13.27
N LYS A 650 -5.61 27.46 12.63
CA LYS A 650 -4.30 28.00 13.02
C LYS A 650 -4.38 28.68 14.39
N ILE A 651 -5.42 29.48 14.60
CA ILE A 651 -5.68 30.18 15.87
C ILE A 651 -5.96 29.19 17.01
N MET A 652 -6.70 28.09 16.77
CA MET A 652 -6.95 27.06 17.79
C MET A 652 -5.75 26.17 18.13
N LYS A 653 -4.68 26.17 17.33
CA LYS A 653 -3.44 25.44 17.62
C LYS A 653 -2.38 26.30 18.31
N GLU A 654 -2.54 27.62 18.20
CA GLU A 654 -1.70 28.65 18.84
C GLU A 654 -2.32 29.15 20.18
N SER A 655 -3.50 28.64 20.56
CA SER A 655 -4.13 28.79 21.88
C SER A 655 -4.13 27.45 22.61
#